data_AF-A0A0Q8CPI8-F1
#
_entry.id   AF-A0A0Q8CPI8-F1
#
_cell.length_a   1.000
_cell.length_b   1.000
_cell.length_c   1.000
_cell.angle_alpha   90.00
_cell.angle_beta   90.00
_cell.angle_gamma   90.00
#
_symmetry.space_group_name_H-M   'P 1'
#
loop_
_entity.id
_entity.type
_entity.pdbx_description
1 polymer ?
#
loop_
_entity_poly.entity_id
_entity_poly.type
_entity_poly.pdbx_seq_one_letter_code
_entity_poly.pdbx_strand_id
1 'polypeptide(L)'
;MSQDTHLSVVAHPAPLPVIDSGQLSEPAEEATDLSGPRHLNRSYFLPPQSIQGTITSDSFTNVPFEVLPLYIPGLTQTVVGFDGGINKAALEVHRDLGLLCNLLAYLNMADGDFIELFCDDLLIPVATYNVTQNDVDKSRMIPLYIPRTRLPDGPVNPVFLRVTHLGGTSKETKRFNLKVDTVPPAGRNPIGSTLQNENLPVPVFPEHIINFGVTETDAQNGVPVTFKFYPDDATQEPNTYRATRDRIRLRINGITAPIPPLTESQATGREDITVTLYYGFWQQVRSGSHVCEYEIIDEVGNASLGWSPALRLNVRLNDGSEPVLPEAFILEAPDNVLDHDRLDERDATIFVTTRSPDFALGDIVRVTVRGRSSVGVITTTYDSPPLTSLSFITLPCPNADLRPFISGQFQLFYERIRSGVPNRPSDAIIVDVTGTPIDMRLRPPVVREAPGGVLDPQVEFINVIVRAYPELGQDPFDLVILILEGTYANGTRYYDELYESAGGGDVLFPIANGPNGVIAGLEGGTLRLLYQVDNGDGVRTSMDVTVNIGNAVASLPEPEVMEAPAPLYQFDPEQSTEHANIVVKSNPDFLLNDIVTLYCEGTASGGTAPEQAFPIRVQWVGRDLRFRLERSYILANIDKTMRIYYTRWRDNVLTRFSHAVNMKVGSRLELQAPQVLQATVTGPDQATLNPMNVLPPNPEKVTVRVVSDKFPPGADIKVFITGKPDVGMPDIPAKPARPEPGENYTSFEVQNEFVAAYLDGECKVFYQLLEIGKTTKSDELTLKVEALPASEWNLVSVPSASSGVIDTSKPHRIEVRGWRLMKPGQPVYIDLCSSRYHELRIGAVVSPGEASAKLISEEIPSSYLRLLKDGDSLEVHVSVNLEEQHDKFSAQPLTPVNYTIKKMSGEIVGSVTVRNGPTYLAISPDDNRVYVASTGTGGYGITVFDSDTGETIITQPLAYPPAGLVTKPDGDVIYVSLYNSRYQNSYYVNDILALNTTNLGTIKAITTSQSGELITNNNGSRVYSGYLSHYFISHYYAYTSSSIDTTSNTVSGTFNNYYTLNAASGRAVGINRQSTHIYGSYGSQGRYYIVVTDAATLRTIGSYYETGVEHTGFAHAPTGSTLYVTAAAANRLLVLDTNNDSPTLIKSIEGLRGPWGVATNPRTGAIYITERSGNTVKTYDATTLELISTLEGFDQPKAIAVNSEGTRMFVANSGSNTVTIIDL
;
A
#
# COMPACT_ATOMS: atom_id res chain seq x y z
N MET A 1 -35.01 45.68 55.77
CA MET A 1 -34.98 45.83 57.24
C MET A 1 -34.21 44.62 57.76
N SER A 2 -32.88 44.78 57.91
CA SER A 2 -32.14 45.00 59.18
C SER A 2 -31.93 43.68 59.95
N GLN A 3 -30.72 43.11 59.90
CA GLN A 3 -29.60 43.27 60.87
C GLN A 3 -29.79 42.39 62.12
N ASP A 4 -28.86 41.47 62.40
CA ASP A 4 -27.66 41.64 63.28
C ASP A 4 -28.06 41.93 64.75
N THR A 5 -27.47 41.41 65.83
CA THR A 5 -26.05 41.22 66.19
C THR A 5 -25.94 40.55 67.58
N HIS A 6 -24.74 40.09 67.99
CA HIS A 6 -24.01 40.56 69.20
C HIS A 6 -22.62 39.87 69.34
N LEU A 7 -21.48 40.61 69.28
CA LEU A 7 -20.58 41.16 70.35
C LEU A 7 -19.41 40.19 70.74
N SER A 8 -18.14 40.56 71.04
CA SER A 8 -17.40 41.84 71.20
C SER A 8 -15.92 41.69 71.68
N VAL A 9 -15.05 42.72 71.46
CA VAL A 9 -14.02 43.36 72.37
C VAL A 9 -12.58 42.71 72.50
N VAL A 10 -11.37 43.35 72.55
CA VAL A 10 -10.84 44.76 72.65
C VAL A 10 -9.29 44.92 72.46
N ALA A 11 -8.86 46.13 72.01
CA ALA A 11 -7.66 47.03 72.25
C ALA A 11 -6.14 46.82 71.86
N HIS A 12 -5.58 47.97 71.40
CA HIS A 12 -4.23 48.55 71.10
C HIS A 12 -2.99 48.23 72.00
N PRO A 13 -1.70 48.57 71.65
CA PRO A 13 -1.18 49.74 70.88
C PRO A 13 0.07 49.55 69.94
N ALA A 14 0.59 50.65 69.34
CA ALA A 14 1.90 50.85 68.68
C ALA A 14 2.65 52.02 69.40
N PRO A 15 4.00 52.33 69.34
CA PRO A 15 4.89 52.37 68.12
C PRO A 15 6.48 52.22 68.27
N LEU A 16 7.23 52.14 67.13
CA LEU A 16 8.62 52.62 66.76
C LEU A 16 9.94 52.08 67.45
N PRO A 17 11.22 52.25 66.94
CA PRO A 17 11.83 52.65 65.62
C PRO A 17 13.16 51.90 65.13
N VAL A 18 13.65 52.22 63.90
CA VAL A 18 15.07 52.42 63.40
C VAL A 18 16.13 51.27 63.20
N ILE A 19 16.54 51.09 61.92
CA ILE A 19 17.84 50.88 61.20
C ILE A 19 18.96 49.90 61.70
N ASP A 20 19.33 48.97 60.80
CA ASP A 20 20.68 48.65 60.21
C ASP A 20 21.35 47.25 60.36
N SER A 21 21.76 46.79 59.17
CA SER A 21 22.70 45.78 58.64
C SER A 21 23.39 44.69 59.48
N GLY A 22 23.50 43.51 58.87
CA GLY A 22 24.50 42.50 59.19
C GLY A 22 24.34 41.17 58.44
N GLN A 23 25.11 41.01 57.37
CA GLN A 23 25.27 39.85 56.49
C GLN A 23 25.46 38.46 57.17
N LEU A 24 24.96 37.43 56.47
CA LEU A 24 25.60 36.16 56.04
C LEU A 24 25.01 34.80 56.50
N SER A 25 24.86 33.95 55.47
CA SER A 25 24.85 32.47 55.37
C SER A 25 23.61 31.66 55.76
N GLU A 26 23.13 30.91 54.76
CA GLU A 26 22.32 29.67 54.72
C GLU A 26 22.63 28.59 55.79
N PRO A 27 21.87 27.46 55.91
CA PRO A 27 20.63 27.05 55.21
C PRO A 27 19.54 26.41 56.13
N ALA A 28 18.42 26.04 55.47
CA ALA A 28 17.55 24.87 55.70
C ALA A 28 16.15 25.05 56.31
N GLU A 29 15.20 24.50 55.53
CA GLU A 29 13.85 23.99 55.82
C GLU A 29 12.77 24.90 56.42
N GLU A 30 11.64 25.02 55.71
CA GLU A 30 10.34 24.83 56.36
C GLU A 30 9.21 24.38 55.40
N ALA A 31 8.36 23.54 55.96
CA ALA A 31 7.29 22.77 55.36
C ALA A 31 6.11 23.62 54.84
N THR A 32 5.38 23.08 53.85
CA THR A 32 4.17 23.72 53.31
C THR A 32 2.94 22.80 53.39
N ASP A 33 1.87 23.36 53.92
CA ASP A 33 0.49 22.85 54.04
C ASP A 33 -0.16 22.43 52.69
N LEU A 34 -0.92 21.32 52.70
CA LEU A 34 -1.37 20.50 51.57
C LEU A 34 -2.91 20.41 51.37
N SER A 35 -3.70 21.38 51.82
CA SER A 35 -5.18 21.27 51.81
C SER A 35 -5.94 22.04 50.71
N GLY A 36 -5.42 22.09 49.48
CA GLY A 36 -6.17 22.53 48.28
C GLY A 36 -5.47 22.13 46.98
N PRO A 37 -6.19 22.03 45.83
CA PRO A 37 -5.57 21.75 44.53
C PRO A 37 -4.68 22.92 44.13
N ARG A 38 -3.40 22.86 44.52
CA ARG A 38 -2.39 23.82 44.11
C ARG A 38 -2.06 23.57 42.64
N HIS A 39 -2.62 24.46 41.84
CA HIS A 39 -2.28 24.85 40.49
C HIS A 39 -0.88 24.45 40.01
N LEU A 40 -0.84 23.87 38.81
CA LEU A 40 0.26 23.99 37.86
C LEU A 40 0.83 25.41 37.92
N ASN A 41 2.14 25.51 38.08
CA ASN A 41 2.84 26.78 38.14
C ASN A 41 2.67 27.51 36.80
N ARG A 42 2.01 28.68 36.82
CA ARG A 42 1.78 29.55 35.65
C ARG A 42 3.08 30.06 35.00
N SER A 43 4.25 29.81 35.59
CA SER A 43 5.56 30.13 35.00
C SER A 43 5.98 29.18 33.86
N TYR A 44 5.26 28.09 33.61
CA TYR A 44 5.57 27.15 32.53
C TYR A 44 4.96 27.54 31.17
N PHE A 45 4.10 28.57 31.13
CA PHE A 45 3.41 29.01 29.91
C PHE A 45 3.24 30.53 29.91
N LEU A 46 4.35 31.26 30.00
CA LEU A 46 4.34 32.66 29.62
C LEU A 46 5.41 32.87 28.54
N PRO A 47 5.07 33.57 27.43
CA PRO A 47 6.09 34.11 26.53
C PRO A 47 7.03 35.02 27.32
N PRO A 48 8.10 35.58 26.74
CA PRO A 48 8.50 36.91 27.16
C PRO A 48 7.37 37.87 26.78
N GLN A 49 6.25 37.81 27.52
CA GLN A 49 5.22 38.80 27.78
C GLN A 49 4.28 38.19 28.82
N SER A 50 4.56 38.42 30.10
CA SER A 50 3.52 38.42 31.11
C SER A 50 2.52 39.53 30.78
N ILE A 51 1.59 39.27 29.86
CA ILE A 51 0.38 40.06 29.69
C ILE A 51 -0.78 39.07 29.76
N GLN A 52 -1.59 39.19 30.80
CA GLN A 52 -2.86 38.49 30.88
C GLN A 52 -3.78 39.07 29.80
N GLY A 53 -3.95 38.37 28.67
CA GLY A 53 -4.94 38.75 27.65
C GLY A 53 -4.56 38.34 26.21
N THR A 54 -5.53 38.45 25.31
CA THR A 54 -5.40 38.25 23.86
C THR A 54 -4.37 39.23 23.29
N ILE A 55 -3.34 38.72 22.61
CA ILE A 55 -2.38 39.56 21.87
C ILE A 55 -3.10 40.09 20.64
N THR A 56 -3.57 41.34 20.71
CA THR A 56 -3.97 42.09 19.51
C THR A 56 -2.81 42.93 19.02
N SER A 57 -2.78 43.27 17.73
CA SER A 57 -1.72 44.09 17.16
C SER A 57 -1.56 45.46 17.85
N ASP A 58 -2.65 46.02 18.38
CA ASP A 58 -2.67 47.26 19.17
C ASP A 58 -1.89 47.16 20.50
N SER A 59 -1.72 45.96 21.04
CA SER A 59 -1.12 45.71 22.37
C SER A 59 0.33 46.19 22.47
N PHE A 60 1.00 46.42 21.33
CA PHE A 60 2.42 46.76 21.24
C PHE A 60 2.69 48.18 20.71
N THR A 61 1.65 48.93 20.34
CA THR A 61 1.74 50.32 19.84
C THR A 61 2.47 51.28 20.80
N ASN A 62 2.52 50.95 22.10
CA ASN A 62 3.22 51.72 23.13
C ASN A 62 4.56 51.12 23.57
N VAL A 63 5.05 50.08 22.89
CA VAL A 63 6.28 49.35 23.24
C VAL A 63 7.46 49.83 22.38
N PRO A 64 8.58 50.28 22.97
CA PRO A 64 9.77 50.65 22.20
C PRO A 64 10.31 49.49 21.36
N PHE A 65 10.76 49.77 20.13
CA PHE A 65 11.28 48.76 19.19
C PHE A 65 12.38 47.86 19.81
N GLU A 66 13.26 48.41 20.64
CA GLU A 66 14.40 47.70 21.24
C GLU A 66 14.01 46.55 22.18
N VAL A 67 12.80 46.60 22.74
CA VAL A 67 12.26 45.56 23.62
C VAL A 67 11.10 44.81 23.00
N LEU A 68 10.81 45.06 21.72
CA LEU A 68 9.79 44.35 20.97
C LEU A 68 10.19 42.86 20.85
N PRO A 69 9.30 41.93 21.21
CA PRO A 69 9.57 40.50 21.03
C PRO A 69 9.48 40.14 19.54
N LEU A 70 10.27 39.15 19.12
CA LEU A 70 10.11 38.52 17.82
C LEU A 70 8.92 37.55 17.90
N TYR A 71 7.84 37.84 17.16
CA TYR A 71 6.65 37.00 17.15
C TYR A 71 6.75 35.94 16.05
N ILE A 72 6.88 34.68 16.46
CA ILE A 72 6.90 33.50 15.58
C ILE A 72 5.68 32.64 15.93
N PRO A 73 4.68 32.53 15.04
CA PRO A 73 3.56 31.63 15.25
C PRO A 73 4.03 30.18 15.45
N GLY A 74 3.52 29.51 16.49
CA GLY A 74 3.90 28.11 16.79
C GLY A 74 5.29 27.90 17.39
N LEU A 75 5.95 28.96 17.87
CA LEU A 75 7.23 28.86 18.59
C LEU A 75 7.08 28.06 19.90
N THR A 76 7.81 26.96 20.01
CA THR A 76 7.85 26.17 21.25
C THR A 76 8.62 26.92 22.32
N GLN A 77 7.95 27.22 23.44
CA GLN A 77 8.57 27.90 24.58
C GLN A 77 9.33 26.91 25.46
N THR A 78 10.23 27.40 26.33
CA THR A 78 10.94 26.61 27.36
C THR A 78 11.98 25.59 26.86
N VAL A 79 12.66 25.90 25.76
CA VAL A 79 13.84 25.15 25.28
C VAL A 79 15.07 25.61 26.06
N VAL A 80 15.80 24.68 26.68
CA VAL A 80 16.91 25.02 27.56
C VAL A 80 18.10 25.54 26.75
N GLY A 81 18.57 26.75 27.10
CA GLY A 81 19.69 27.40 26.40
C GLY A 81 19.28 28.21 25.16
N PHE A 82 17.98 28.26 24.85
CA PHE A 82 17.41 28.94 23.69
C PHE A 82 16.22 29.82 24.09
N ASP A 83 15.92 30.84 23.29
CA ASP A 83 14.73 31.68 23.46
C ASP A 83 13.46 31.01 22.93
N GLY A 84 13.59 29.97 22.08
CA GLY A 84 12.48 29.13 21.63
C GLY A 84 12.89 28.00 20.68
N GLY A 85 11.97 27.07 20.43
CA GLY A 85 12.14 25.90 19.56
C GLY A 85 11.27 25.97 18.32
N ILE A 86 11.81 25.53 17.19
CA ILE A 86 11.11 25.42 15.91
C ILE A 86 11.02 23.95 15.56
N ASN A 87 9.81 23.41 15.62
CA ASN A 87 9.53 22.03 15.26
C ASN A 87 9.32 21.87 13.74
N LYS A 88 9.21 20.62 13.29
CA LYS A 88 8.97 20.31 11.87
C LYS A 88 7.73 21.01 11.32
N ALA A 89 6.64 20.98 12.08
CA ALA A 89 5.36 21.54 11.65
C ALA A 89 5.48 23.05 11.35
N ALA A 90 6.17 23.81 12.19
CA ALA A 90 6.38 25.25 12.02
C ALA A 90 7.10 25.61 10.70
N LEU A 91 7.98 24.74 10.19
CA LEU A 91 8.66 24.93 8.89
C LEU A 91 7.84 24.45 7.69
N GLU A 92 6.87 23.56 7.90
CA GLU A 92 6.04 23.02 6.83
C GLU A 92 4.82 23.89 6.52
N VAL A 93 4.36 24.73 7.45
CA VAL A 93 3.20 25.64 7.27
C VAL A 93 3.34 26.53 6.03
N HIS A 94 4.54 27.09 5.79
CA HIS A 94 4.87 27.89 4.61
C HIS A 94 6.10 27.32 3.90
N ARG A 95 6.02 26.06 3.48
CA ARG A 95 7.13 25.29 2.91
C ARG A 95 8.02 26.06 1.92
N ASP A 96 7.42 26.89 1.06
CA ASP A 96 8.13 27.63 0.01
C ASP A 96 8.73 28.97 0.48
N LEU A 97 8.20 29.56 1.56
CA LEU A 97 8.66 30.86 2.10
C LEU A 97 9.58 30.70 3.32
N GLY A 98 9.44 29.60 4.07
CA GLY A 98 10.17 29.31 5.30
C GLY A 98 9.40 29.68 6.57
N LEU A 99 10.10 30.06 7.63
CA LEU A 99 9.52 30.35 8.93
C LEU A 99 8.92 31.76 8.97
N LEU A 100 7.65 31.87 9.34
CA LEU A 100 6.95 33.14 9.54
C LEU A 100 7.44 33.84 10.82
N CYS A 101 7.81 35.11 10.67
CA CYS A 101 8.23 36.05 11.73
C CYS A 101 7.42 37.34 11.56
N ASN A 102 6.42 37.59 12.42
CA ASN A 102 5.64 38.81 12.33
C ASN A 102 6.35 39.96 13.06
N LEU A 103 6.48 41.08 12.35
CA LEU A 103 6.74 42.36 12.99
C LEU A 103 5.43 42.90 13.57
N LEU A 104 5.44 43.12 14.88
CA LEU A 104 4.35 43.74 15.63
C LEU A 104 4.42 45.28 15.52
N ALA A 105 3.30 45.96 15.74
CA ALA A 105 3.28 47.42 15.86
C ALA A 105 4.18 47.88 17.03
N TYR A 106 4.77 49.06 16.93
CA TYR A 106 5.71 49.58 17.94
C TYR A 106 5.58 51.08 18.17
N LEU A 107 6.13 51.55 19.29
CA LEU A 107 6.13 52.96 19.67
C LEU A 107 6.84 53.82 18.63
N ASN A 108 6.12 54.83 18.13
CA ASN A 108 6.55 55.75 17.06
C ASN A 108 6.79 55.08 15.71
N MET A 109 6.14 53.94 15.43
CA MET A 109 6.05 53.39 14.08
C MET A 109 5.52 54.47 13.13
N ALA A 110 6.27 54.74 12.07
CA ALA A 110 5.96 55.80 11.12
C ALA A 110 6.02 55.30 9.68
N ASP A 111 5.24 55.94 8.80
CA ASP A 111 5.33 55.75 7.37
C ASP A 111 6.78 56.00 6.89
N GLY A 112 7.31 55.06 6.11
CA GLY A 112 8.69 55.09 5.62
C GLY A 112 9.75 54.50 6.56
N ASP A 113 9.39 53.95 7.72
CA ASP A 113 10.33 53.15 8.53
C ASP A 113 10.80 51.92 7.73
N PHE A 114 12.12 51.72 7.66
CA PHE A 114 12.73 50.59 6.94
C PHE A 114 13.09 49.46 7.89
N ILE A 115 12.51 48.29 7.67
CA ILE A 115 12.63 47.09 8.50
C ILE A 115 13.54 46.08 7.82
N GLU A 116 14.42 45.47 8.61
CA GLU A 116 15.33 44.40 8.20
C GLU A 116 15.23 43.24 9.20
N LEU A 117 14.97 42.01 8.73
CA LEU A 117 14.99 40.79 9.53
C LEU A 117 16.31 40.06 9.28
N PHE A 118 17.03 39.71 10.33
CA PHE A 118 18.30 38.99 10.29
C PHE A 118 18.15 37.59 10.90
N CYS A 119 18.87 36.63 10.34
CA CYS A 119 18.95 35.26 10.84
C CYS A 119 20.36 34.72 10.55
N ASP A 120 21.08 34.34 11.61
CA ASP A 120 22.48 33.84 11.59
C ASP A 120 23.53 34.88 11.13
N ASP A 121 23.25 35.66 10.09
CA ASP A 121 24.09 36.75 9.57
C ASP A 121 23.70 38.11 10.19
N LEU A 122 24.70 38.88 10.65
CA LEU A 122 24.51 40.19 11.28
C LEU A 122 24.45 41.37 10.30
N LEU A 123 24.93 41.15 9.07
CA LEU A 123 25.12 42.18 8.06
C LEU A 123 24.09 42.09 6.95
N ILE A 124 23.59 40.88 6.68
CA ILE A 124 22.69 40.64 5.55
C ILE A 124 21.33 40.19 6.06
N PRO A 125 20.27 41.00 5.84
CA PRO A 125 18.93 40.60 6.23
C PRO A 125 18.37 39.53 5.31
N VAL A 126 17.61 38.59 5.89
CA VAL A 126 16.85 37.55 5.20
C VAL A 126 15.49 38.03 4.72
N ALA A 127 14.97 39.14 5.25
CA ALA A 127 13.80 39.83 4.74
C ALA A 127 13.87 41.34 5.01
N THR A 128 13.22 42.15 4.19
CA THR A 128 13.11 43.62 4.40
C THR A 128 11.71 44.11 4.11
N TYR A 129 11.30 45.23 4.72
CA TYR A 129 9.98 45.83 4.53
C TYR A 129 9.99 47.34 4.75
N ASN A 130 9.21 48.10 3.98
CA ASN A 130 8.97 49.52 4.23
C ASN A 130 7.59 49.68 4.86
N VAL A 131 7.53 50.24 6.06
CA VAL A 131 6.28 50.55 6.74
C VAL A 131 5.48 51.56 5.93
N THR A 132 4.22 51.26 5.64
CA THR A 132 3.31 52.17 4.92
C THR A 132 2.40 52.91 5.89
N GLN A 133 1.86 54.07 5.47
CA GLN A 133 0.86 54.79 6.25
C GLN A 133 -0.35 53.94 6.63
N ASN A 134 -0.78 53.02 5.77
CA ASN A 134 -1.88 52.11 6.07
C ASN A 134 -1.50 51.05 7.14
N ASP A 135 -0.21 50.67 7.24
CA ASP A 135 0.27 49.79 8.32
C ASP A 135 0.23 50.51 9.67
N VAL A 136 0.58 51.81 9.69
CA VAL A 136 0.50 52.68 10.87
C VAL A 136 -0.95 52.89 11.30
N ASP A 137 -1.82 53.30 10.37
CA ASP A 137 -3.22 53.67 10.67
C ASP A 137 -4.03 52.49 11.23
N LYS A 138 -3.68 51.27 10.81
CA LYS A 138 -4.37 50.03 11.19
C LYS A 138 -3.59 49.17 12.17
N SER A 139 -2.42 49.62 12.62
CA SER A 139 -1.49 48.87 13.49
C SER A 139 -1.34 47.41 13.04
N ARG A 140 -1.02 47.16 11.76
CA ARG A 140 -1.07 45.80 11.19
C ARG A 140 0.12 44.95 11.65
N MET A 141 -0.10 43.64 11.81
CA MET A 141 1.00 42.67 11.89
C MET A 141 1.61 42.48 10.49
N ILE A 142 2.91 42.68 10.37
CA ILE A 142 3.62 42.61 9.09
C ILE A 142 4.35 41.26 9.00
N PRO A 143 3.94 40.35 8.09
CA PRO A 143 4.56 39.04 7.96
C PRO A 143 5.90 39.11 7.22
N LEU A 144 6.97 38.67 7.87
CA LEU A 144 8.31 38.48 7.29
C LEU A 144 8.67 37.00 7.37
N TYR A 145 9.51 36.52 6.46
CA TYR A 145 9.84 35.09 6.40
C TYR A 145 11.35 34.88 6.45
N ILE A 146 11.77 33.90 7.24
CA ILE A 146 13.13 33.38 7.24
C ILE A 146 13.14 32.14 6.33
N PRO A 147 13.86 32.16 5.19
CA PRO A 147 13.94 31.00 4.31
C PRO A 147 14.38 29.74 5.05
N ARG A 148 13.77 28.60 4.75
CA ARG A 148 14.08 27.32 5.42
C ARG A 148 15.56 26.93 5.32
N THR A 149 16.22 27.31 4.23
CA THR A 149 17.67 27.16 4.00
C THR A 149 18.54 27.84 5.05
N ARG A 150 17.99 28.83 5.77
CA ARG A 150 18.64 29.56 6.88
C ARG A 150 18.32 28.97 8.26
N LEU A 151 17.57 27.87 8.30
CA LEU A 151 17.10 27.21 9.52
C LEU A 151 17.52 25.72 9.51
N PRO A 152 18.83 25.42 9.55
CA PRO A 152 19.29 24.03 9.69
C PRO A 152 18.89 23.47 11.07
N ASP A 153 18.72 22.14 11.16
CA ASP A 153 18.53 21.46 12.44
C ASP A 153 19.71 21.81 13.39
N GLY A 154 19.37 22.18 14.62
CA GLY A 154 20.29 22.63 15.66
C GLY A 154 20.12 24.10 16.05
N PRO A 155 21.16 24.73 16.62
CA PRO A 155 21.12 26.12 17.07
C PRO A 155 21.13 27.11 15.90
N VAL A 156 20.23 28.08 15.92
CA VAL A 156 20.19 29.23 14.99
C VAL A 156 20.24 30.53 15.80
N ASN A 157 21.33 31.29 15.66
CA ASN A 157 21.58 32.49 16.46
C ASN A 157 22.51 33.48 15.73
N PRO A 158 22.19 34.79 15.68
CA PRO A 158 20.98 35.42 16.24
C PRO A 158 19.88 35.59 15.20
N VAL A 159 18.63 35.66 15.69
CA VAL A 159 17.48 36.12 14.91
C VAL A 159 16.97 37.43 15.50
N PHE A 160 16.89 38.50 14.71
CA PHE A 160 16.47 39.83 15.19
C PHE A 160 15.99 40.74 14.08
N LEU A 161 15.28 41.81 14.45
CA LEU A 161 14.83 42.85 13.53
C LEU A 161 15.61 44.15 13.77
N ARG A 162 15.81 44.92 12.72
CA ARG A 162 16.33 46.30 12.78
C ARG A 162 15.33 47.22 12.10
N VAL A 163 15.06 48.38 12.71
CA VAL A 163 14.34 49.49 12.09
C VAL A 163 15.32 50.62 11.81
N THR A 164 15.19 51.26 10.65
CA THR A 164 15.84 52.53 10.31
C THR A 164 14.76 53.55 10.01
N HIS A 165 14.65 54.58 10.85
CA HIS A 165 13.69 55.66 10.65
C HIS A 165 14.11 56.57 9.50
N LEU A 166 13.16 57.31 8.91
CA LEU A 166 13.40 58.28 7.82
C LEU A 166 14.51 59.32 8.13
N GLY A 167 14.78 59.60 9.41
CA GLY A 167 15.86 60.48 9.85
C GLY A 167 17.26 59.83 9.88
N GLY A 168 17.38 58.55 9.52
CA GLY A 168 18.63 57.78 9.47
C GLY A 168 19.05 57.14 10.80
N THR A 169 18.25 57.25 11.86
CA THR A 169 18.52 56.59 13.14
C THR A 169 18.00 55.15 13.11
N SER A 170 18.81 54.19 13.57
CA SER A 170 18.43 52.77 13.62
C SER A 170 18.38 52.20 15.04
N LYS A 171 17.52 51.19 15.23
CA LYS A 171 17.34 50.43 16.48
C LYS A 171 17.18 48.94 16.15
N GLU A 172 17.63 48.06 17.04
CA GLU A 172 17.50 46.60 16.90
C GLU A 172 16.61 46.04 18.01
N THR A 173 15.82 45.01 17.71
CA THR A 173 15.13 44.21 18.74
C THR A 173 16.13 43.41 19.56
N LYS A 174 15.66 42.76 20.62
CA LYS A 174 16.43 41.68 21.25
C LYS A 174 16.77 40.60 20.22
N ARG A 175 17.98 40.04 20.35
CA ARG A 175 18.46 38.92 19.54
C ARG A 175 18.01 37.61 20.16
N PHE A 176 17.34 36.79 19.35
CA PHE A 176 16.82 35.48 19.72
C PHE A 176 17.77 34.37 19.30
N ASN A 177 17.87 33.35 20.15
CA ASN A 177 18.57 32.10 19.90
C ASN A 177 17.51 31.00 19.75
N LEU A 178 17.36 30.43 18.55
CA LEU A 178 16.38 29.39 18.27
C LEU A 178 17.04 28.01 18.24
N LYS A 179 16.31 26.96 18.63
CA LYS A 179 16.65 25.57 18.36
C LYS A 179 15.70 25.01 17.32
N VAL A 180 16.20 24.68 16.14
CA VAL A 180 15.41 24.05 15.08
C VAL A 180 15.59 22.54 15.18
N ASP A 181 14.50 21.77 15.12
CA ASP A 181 14.57 20.32 15.04
C ASP A 181 13.38 19.78 14.25
N THR A 182 13.68 19.13 13.13
CA THR A 182 12.70 18.60 12.20
C THR A 182 12.51 17.09 12.28
N VAL A 183 13.16 16.41 13.23
CA VAL A 183 13.18 14.94 13.29
C VAL A 183 12.29 14.42 14.42
N PRO A 184 11.24 13.63 14.12
CA PRO A 184 10.42 13.02 15.14
C PRO A 184 11.20 12.01 16.01
N PRO A 185 10.95 11.97 17.33
CA PRO A 185 11.59 11.00 18.21
C PRO A 185 11.10 9.56 17.94
N ALA A 186 11.94 8.58 18.28
CA ALA A 186 11.71 7.13 18.12
C ALA A 186 11.57 6.60 16.67
N GLY A 187 11.89 7.41 15.67
CA GLY A 187 12.06 6.94 14.28
C GLY A 187 10.75 6.61 13.57
N ARG A 188 10.87 6.05 12.35
CA ARG A 188 9.71 5.72 11.51
C ARG A 188 8.98 4.49 12.03
N ASN A 189 7.66 4.50 12.00
CA ASN A 189 6.85 3.31 12.24
C ASN A 189 7.25 2.20 11.22
N PRO A 190 7.73 1.02 11.67
CA PRO A 190 8.12 -0.09 10.80
C PRO A 190 6.96 -0.72 10.00
N ILE A 191 5.70 -0.53 10.43
CA ILE A 191 4.49 -1.09 9.80
C ILE A 191 3.53 0.05 9.45
N GLY A 192 3.46 0.42 8.17
CA GLY A 192 2.67 1.58 7.70
C GLY A 192 1.14 1.52 7.89
N SER A 193 0.60 0.49 8.57
CA SER A 193 -0.85 0.29 8.76
C SER A 193 -1.29 0.20 10.23
N THR A 194 -0.42 0.47 11.21
CA THR A 194 -0.79 0.50 12.64
C THR A 194 -0.76 1.94 13.17
N LEU A 195 -1.69 2.29 14.08
CA LEU A 195 -1.65 3.56 14.85
C LEU A 195 -0.52 3.58 15.91
N GLN A 196 0.16 2.44 16.11
CA GLN A 196 1.23 2.24 17.09
C GLN A 196 2.59 2.40 16.40
N ASN A 197 3.57 2.92 17.13
CA ASN A 197 4.97 2.93 16.72
C ASN A 197 5.70 1.79 17.43
N GLU A 198 5.98 0.69 16.72
CA GLU A 198 6.66 -0.47 17.29
C GLU A 198 8.13 -0.20 17.66
N ASN A 199 8.69 0.94 17.22
CA ASN A 199 9.98 1.42 17.72
C ASN A 199 9.91 2.01 19.13
N LEU A 200 8.71 2.20 19.69
CA LEU A 200 8.52 2.48 21.12
C LEU A 200 8.24 1.15 21.85
N PRO A 201 9.15 0.66 22.72
CA PRO A 201 8.92 -0.57 23.47
C PRO A 201 7.67 -0.49 24.35
N VAL A 202 6.99 -1.61 24.60
CA VAL A 202 5.83 -1.65 25.51
C VAL A 202 6.26 -1.25 26.94
N PRO A 203 5.48 -0.42 27.67
CA PRO A 203 5.79 -0.10 29.07
C PRO A 203 5.79 -1.35 29.93
N VAL A 204 6.81 -1.51 30.79
CA VAL A 204 7.01 -2.74 31.57
C VAL A 204 6.58 -2.53 33.03
N PHE A 205 5.71 -3.41 33.53
CA PHE A 205 5.30 -3.46 34.94
C PHE A 205 5.82 -4.74 35.60
N PRO A 206 5.97 -4.79 36.94
CA PRO A 206 6.30 -6.02 37.65
C PRO A 206 5.34 -7.16 37.34
N GLU A 207 5.85 -8.38 37.23
CA GLU A 207 5.07 -9.55 36.81
C GLU A 207 3.83 -9.81 37.69
N HIS A 208 3.90 -9.53 38.99
CA HIS A 208 2.75 -9.67 39.88
C HIS A 208 1.63 -8.66 39.58
N ILE A 209 1.97 -7.45 39.11
CA ILE A 209 0.99 -6.45 38.67
C ILE A 209 0.33 -6.89 37.36
N ILE A 210 1.12 -7.47 36.44
CA ILE A 210 0.58 -8.04 35.19
C ILE A 210 -0.38 -9.20 35.49
N ASN A 211 0.01 -10.11 36.38
CA ASN A 211 -0.75 -11.33 36.66
C ASN A 211 -1.98 -11.10 37.56
N PHE A 212 -1.90 -10.16 38.51
CA PHE A 212 -2.93 -9.99 39.55
C PHE A 212 -3.60 -8.61 39.57
N GLY A 213 -3.11 -7.68 38.75
CA GLY A 213 -3.53 -6.29 38.74
C GLY A 213 -2.90 -5.47 39.87
N VAL A 214 -3.11 -4.16 39.83
CA VAL A 214 -2.74 -3.22 40.89
C VAL A 214 -3.74 -3.32 42.02
N THR A 215 -3.34 -3.86 43.17
CA THR A 215 -4.19 -3.85 44.36
C THR A 215 -4.11 -2.52 45.11
N GLU A 216 -5.04 -2.28 46.05
CA GLU A 216 -4.97 -1.15 46.98
C GLU A 216 -3.59 -1.05 47.67
N THR A 217 -3.05 -2.18 48.12
CA THR A 217 -1.75 -2.23 48.78
C THR A 217 -0.61 -1.87 47.82
N ASP A 218 -0.66 -2.36 46.58
CA ASP A 218 0.34 -2.02 45.56
C ASP A 218 0.28 -0.53 45.19
N ALA A 219 -0.93 0.02 45.03
CA ALA A 219 -1.14 1.43 44.75
C ALA A 219 -0.62 2.33 45.88
N GLN A 220 -0.83 1.94 47.14
CA GLN A 220 -0.32 2.65 48.32
C GLN A 220 1.21 2.57 48.43
N ASN A 221 1.80 1.43 48.10
CA ASN A 221 3.26 1.24 48.07
C ASN A 221 3.93 1.94 46.88
N GLY A 222 3.15 2.27 45.84
CA GLY A 222 3.64 2.81 44.58
C GLY A 222 3.99 1.70 43.60
N VAL A 223 3.56 1.86 42.36
CA VAL A 223 3.75 0.87 41.29
C VAL A 223 4.83 1.36 40.33
N PRO A 224 5.98 0.66 40.20
CA PRO A 224 7.00 1.04 39.24
C PRO A 224 6.55 0.67 37.81
N VAL A 225 6.81 1.58 36.87
CA VAL A 225 6.73 1.36 35.42
C VAL A 225 8.09 1.64 34.80
N THR A 226 8.54 0.75 33.92
CA THR A 226 9.86 0.79 33.31
C THR A 226 9.76 1.00 31.80
N PHE A 227 10.51 1.96 31.27
CA PHE A 227 10.61 2.31 29.86
C PHE A 227 12.00 1.94 29.34
N LYS A 228 12.04 1.15 28.26
CA LYS A 228 13.29 0.74 27.63
C LYS A 228 13.85 1.84 26.74
N PHE A 229 15.09 1.67 26.27
CA PHE A 229 15.69 2.53 25.25
C PHE A 229 14.82 2.56 23.99
N TYR A 230 14.64 3.73 23.39
CA TYR A 230 13.98 3.91 22.11
C TYR A 230 14.87 4.73 21.15
N PRO A 231 14.79 4.48 19.83
CA PRO A 231 13.99 3.44 19.18
C PRO A 231 14.49 2.01 19.49
N ASP A 232 13.59 1.03 19.43
CA ASP A 232 13.93 -0.40 19.58
C ASP A 232 14.84 -0.88 18.43
N ASP A 233 14.57 -0.40 17.21
CA ASP A 233 15.45 -0.58 16.05
C ASP A 233 16.66 0.34 16.10
N ALA A 234 17.83 -0.24 16.42
CA ALA A 234 19.10 0.48 16.46
C ALA A 234 19.64 0.91 15.08
N THR A 235 18.98 0.58 13.97
CA THR A 235 19.37 1.05 12.63
C THR A 235 18.78 2.41 12.25
N GLN A 236 17.84 2.93 13.06
CA GLN A 236 17.29 4.27 12.88
C GLN A 236 18.37 5.36 13.06
N GLU A 237 18.13 6.53 12.46
CA GLU A 237 19.06 7.66 12.53
C GLU A 237 19.33 8.10 13.98
N PRO A 238 20.59 8.42 14.36
CA PRO A 238 20.94 8.74 15.75
C PRO A 238 20.16 9.90 16.38
N ASN A 239 19.68 10.85 15.57
CA ASN A 239 18.86 11.98 16.03
C ASN A 239 17.40 11.60 16.37
N THR A 240 16.99 10.35 16.10
CA THR A 240 15.69 9.81 16.54
C THR A 240 15.76 9.13 17.91
N TYR A 241 16.96 8.98 18.47
CA TYR A 241 17.17 8.28 19.73
C TYR A 241 16.70 9.14 20.91
N ARG A 242 16.41 8.47 22.03
CA ARG A 242 16.05 9.16 23.27
C ARG A 242 17.01 10.33 23.57
N ALA A 243 16.44 11.51 23.73
CA ALA A 243 17.18 12.75 23.89
C ALA A 243 16.87 13.42 25.23
N THR A 244 17.78 14.30 25.65
CA THR A 244 17.60 15.08 26.87
C THR A 244 16.31 15.89 26.76
N ARG A 245 15.49 15.87 27.80
CA ARG A 245 14.20 16.56 27.91
C ARG A 245 13.08 16.03 27.02
N ASP A 246 13.28 14.88 26.37
CA ASP A 246 12.17 14.10 25.88
C ASP A 246 11.17 13.87 27.01
N ARG A 247 9.89 13.94 26.68
CA ARG A 247 8.78 13.76 27.61
C ARG A 247 8.08 12.46 27.29
N ILE A 248 8.18 11.51 28.22
CA ILE A 248 7.40 10.27 28.17
C ILE A 248 5.99 10.59 28.64
N ARG A 249 5.03 10.59 27.72
CA ARG A 249 3.64 10.86 28.04
C ARG A 249 2.87 9.54 28.18
N LEU A 250 3.03 8.87 29.32
CA LEU A 250 2.27 7.67 29.65
C LEU A 250 0.82 8.01 30.00
N ARG A 251 -0.16 7.30 29.43
CA ARG A 251 -1.58 7.42 29.75
C ARG A 251 -2.19 6.09 30.18
N ILE A 252 -2.94 6.09 31.28
CA ILE A 252 -3.74 4.96 31.77
C ILE A 252 -5.14 5.48 32.07
N ASN A 253 -6.17 4.83 31.51
CA ASN A 253 -7.56 5.28 31.66
C ASN A 253 -7.78 6.76 31.25
N GLY A 254 -7.02 7.25 30.25
CA GLY A 254 -7.01 8.65 29.82
C GLY A 254 -6.30 9.63 30.78
N ILE A 255 -5.89 9.18 31.96
CA ILE A 255 -5.13 9.99 32.93
C ILE A 255 -3.65 9.94 32.53
N THR A 256 -3.02 11.12 32.41
CA THR A 256 -1.59 11.22 32.08
C THR A 256 -0.77 11.09 33.36
N ALA A 257 0.21 10.18 33.34
CA ALA A 257 1.12 10.01 34.46
C ALA A 257 2.06 11.22 34.60
N PRO A 258 2.34 11.69 35.83
CA PRO A 258 3.24 12.82 36.06
C PRO A 258 4.70 12.37 35.94
N ILE A 259 5.17 12.16 34.71
CA ILE A 259 6.56 11.78 34.41
C ILE A 259 7.37 13.04 34.05
N PRO A 260 8.49 13.32 34.74
CA PRO A 260 9.34 14.46 34.40
C PRO A 260 10.06 14.24 33.06
N PRO A 261 10.48 15.32 32.36
CA PRO A 261 11.32 15.20 31.17
C PRO A 261 12.63 14.46 31.47
N LEU A 262 13.17 13.75 30.48
CA LEU A 262 14.40 12.98 30.64
C LEU A 262 15.58 13.88 31.04
N THR A 263 16.37 13.40 32.00
CA THR A 263 17.65 14.04 32.34
C THR A 263 18.70 13.72 31.28
N GLU A 264 19.78 14.49 31.27
CA GLU A 264 20.92 14.25 30.37
C GLU A 264 21.51 12.84 30.55
N SER A 265 21.64 12.39 31.80
CA SER A 265 22.11 11.03 32.11
C SER A 265 21.19 9.93 31.62
N GLN A 266 19.86 10.13 31.69
CA GLN A 266 18.87 9.17 31.19
C GLN A 266 18.90 9.12 29.66
N ALA A 267 19.01 10.26 28.99
CA ALA A 267 19.10 10.31 27.53
C ALA A 267 20.36 9.60 27.00
N THR A 268 21.50 9.92 27.59
CA THR A 268 22.83 9.44 27.21
C THR A 268 23.09 7.96 27.53
N GLY A 269 22.49 7.43 28.60
CA GLY A 269 22.63 6.02 28.97
C GLY A 269 21.96 5.07 27.97
N ARG A 270 22.13 3.75 28.20
CA ARG A 270 21.29 2.69 27.60
C ARG A 270 20.38 1.99 28.62
N GLU A 271 20.50 2.36 29.89
CA GLU A 271 19.73 1.78 30.99
C GLU A 271 18.24 2.11 30.89
N ASP A 272 17.42 1.23 31.42
CA ASP A 272 15.97 1.42 31.50
C ASP A 272 15.59 2.54 32.48
N ILE A 273 14.54 3.28 32.13
CA ILE A 273 14.03 4.38 32.95
C ILE A 273 12.83 3.87 33.75
N THR A 274 12.96 3.82 35.08
CA THR A 274 11.86 3.38 35.96
C THR A 274 11.27 4.57 36.71
N VAL A 275 9.95 4.71 36.66
CA VAL A 275 9.18 5.75 37.37
C VAL A 275 8.14 5.07 38.25
N THR A 276 8.01 5.51 39.49
CA THR A 276 6.98 4.99 40.41
C THR A 276 5.72 5.82 40.33
N LEU A 277 4.60 5.17 39.99
CA LEU A 277 3.26 5.75 40.00
C LEU A 277 2.65 5.60 41.39
N TYR A 278 2.47 6.72 42.07
CA TYR A 278 1.99 6.76 43.46
C TYR A 278 0.47 6.77 43.58
N TYR A 279 -0.02 6.46 44.78
CA TYR A 279 -1.43 6.28 45.11
C TYR A 279 -2.38 7.35 44.53
N GLY A 280 -2.02 8.64 44.61
CA GLY A 280 -2.86 9.73 44.10
C GLY A 280 -3.11 9.69 42.58
N PHE A 281 -2.22 9.08 41.80
CA PHE A 281 -2.45 8.80 40.39
C PHE A 281 -3.43 7.63 40.22
N TRP A 282 -3.21 6.53 40.95
CA TRP A 282 -4.09 5.36 40.89
C TRP A 282 -5.52 5.66 41.36
N GLN A 283 -5.71 6.56 42.32
CA GLN A 283 -7.03 7.04 42.72
C GLN A 283 -7.78 7.76 41.59
N GLN A 284 -7.06 8.45 40.69
CA GLN A 284 -7.65 9.07 39.50
C GLN A 284 -7.95 8.03 38.42
N VAL A 285 -7.10 7.01 38.28
CA VAL A 285 -7.31 5.87 37.37
C VAL A 285 -8.54 5.04 37.77
N ARG A 286 -8.80 4.86 39.07
CA ARG A 286 -9.91 4.07 39.66
C ARG A 286 -9.83 2.56 39.35
N SER A 287 -10.60 1.76 40.10
CA SER A 287 -10.74 0.32 39.84
C SER A 287 -11.33 0.04 38.46
N GLY A 288 -10.82 -0.99 37.77
CA GLY A 288 -11.24 -1.35 36.40
C GLY A 288 -10.13 -1.97 35.56
N SER A 289 -10.45 -2.32 34.32
CA SER A 289 -9.52 -2.86 33.32
C SER A 289 -9.17 -1.78 32.28
N HIS A 290 -7.90 -1.40 32.21
CA HIS A 290 -7.44 -0.18 31.53
C HIS A 290 -6.33 -0.46 30.52
N VAL A 291 -6.29 0.31 29.43
CA VAL A 291 -5.15 0.36 28.49
C VAL A 291 -4.08 1.32 29.01
N CYS A 292 -2.82 0.92 28.85
CA CYS A 292 -1.61 1.61 29.25
C CYS A 292 -0.65 1.71 28.04
N GLU A 293 -0.30 2.94 27.65
CA GLU A 293 0.53 3.24 26.47
C GLU A 293 1.19 4.62 26.63
N TYR A 294 2.26 4.89 25.88
CA TYR A 294 2.96 6.18 25.91
C TYR A 294 3.41 6.67 24.54
N GLU A 295 3.55 7.99 24.39
CA GLU A 295 4.23 8.64 23.28
C GLU A 295 5.44 9.41 23.79
N ILE A 296 6.34 9.79 22.87
CA ILE A 296 7.48 10.66 23.17
C ILE A 296 7.25 12.02 22.51
N ILE A 297 7.39 13.08 23.29
CA ILE A 297 7.42 14.46 22.79
C ILE A 297 8.81 15.01 23.05
N ASP A 298 9.52 15.44 22.01
CA ASP A 298 10.85 16.00 22.14
C ASP A 298 10.85 17.41 22.78
N GLU A 299 12.03 18.02 22.91
CA GLU A 299 12.18 19.34 23.52
C GLU A 299 11.53 20.47 22.71
N VAL A 300 11.46 20.36 21.38
CA VAL A 300 10.85 21.37 20.51
C VAL A 300 9.37 21.06 20.21
N GLY A 301 8.84 19.96 20.72
CA GLY A 301 7.44 19.58 20.58
C GLY A 301 7.12 18.69 19.38
N ASN A 302 8.10 18.05 18.71
CA ASN A 302 7.77 16.95 17.79
C ASN A 302 7.32 15.73 18.60
N ALA A 303 6.17 15.16 18.24
CA ALA A 303 5.71 13.89 18.79
C ALA A 303 6.25 12.71 17.98
N SER A 304 6.42 11.56 18.62
CA SER A 304 6.70 10.29 17.97
C SER A 304 5.61 9.95 16.96
N LEU A 305 5.98 9.21 15.90
CA LEU A 305 5.05 8.81 14.83
C LEU A 305 4.12 7.67 15.28
N GLY A 306 3.25 7.94 16.24
CA GLY A 306 2.37 6.97 16.91
C GLY A 306 2.74 6.73 18.38
N TRP A 307 1.88 6.00 19.09
CA TRP A 307 2.04 5.60 20.49
C TRP A 307 2.73 4.23 20.60
N SER A 308 3.31 3.89 21.75
CA SER A 308 3.80 2.53 22.02
C SER A 308 2.70 1.48 21.84
N PRO A 309 3.04 0.21 21.57
CA PRO A 309 2.05 -0.85 21.63
C PRO A 309 1.38 -0.91 23.01
N ALA A 310 0.07 -1.21 23.01
CA ALA A 310 -0.78 -1.11 24.20
C ALA A 310 -0.58 -2.27 25.18
N LEU A 311 -0.58 -1.98 26.48
CA LEU A 311 -0.60 -2.95 27.58
C LEU A 311 -1.94 -2.89 28.35
N ARG A 312 -2.56 -4.05 28.62
CA ARG A 312 -3.76 -4.13 29.48
C ARG A 312 -3.38 -4.27 30.95
N LEU A 313 -3.97 -3.45 31.82
CA LEU A 313 -3.75 -3.45 33.27
C LEU A 313 -5.07 -3.47 34.05
N ASN A 314 -5.20 -4.41 34.98
CA ASN A 314 -6.31 -4.46 35.93
C ASN A 314 -5.97 -3.67 37.20
N VAL A 315 -6.92 -2.92 37.74
CA VAL A 315 -6.77 -2.10 38.96
C VAL A 315 -7.90 -2.42 39.94
N ARG A 316 -7.57 -2.67 41.21
CA ARG A 316 -8.48 -3.08 42.28
C ARG A 316 -8.18 -2.30 43.57
N LEU A 317 -8.82 -1.16 43.73
CA LEU A 317 -8.67 -0.28 44.89
C LEU A 317 -9.80 -0.52 45.91
N ASN A 318 -9.59 -0.11 47.17
CA ASN A 318 -10.61 -0.11 48.22
C ASN A 318 -11.52 1.13 48.11
N ASP A 319 -11.95 1.45 46.89
CA ASP A 319 -12.80 2.60 46.57
C ASP A 319 -14.30 2.32 46.76
N GLY A 320 -14.66 1.15 47.31
CA GLY A 320 -16.03 0.72 47.56
C GLY A 320 -16.69 -0.04 46.40
N SER A 321 -15.94 -0.37 45.35
CA SER A 321 -16.42 -1.16 44.22
C SER A 321 -16.58 -2.66 44.57
N GLU A 322 -17.72 -3.26 44.18
CA GLU A 322 -17.94 -4.72 44.21
C GLU A 322 -17.04 -5.42 43.15
N PRO A 323 -16.73 -6.74 43.28
CA PRO A 323 -15.93 -7.47 42.28
C PRO A 323 -16.49 -7.31 40.87
N VAL A 324 -15.63 -7.09 39.88
CA VAL A 324 -16.05 -6.85 38.48
C VAL A 324 -16.99 -7.94 37.94
N LEU A 325 -18.05 -7.50 37.25
CA LEU A 325 -18.99 -8.36 36.52
C LEU A 325 -18.31 -9.00 35.29
N PRO A 326 -18.82 -10.13 34.76
CA PRO A 326 -18.29 -10.73 33.54
C PRO A 326 -18.29 -9.76 32.35
N GLU A 327 -17.34 -9.92 31.43
CA GLU A 327 -17.17 -9.06 30.26
C GLU A 327 -18.37 -9.04 29.30
N ALA A 328 -18.49 -7.95 28.54
CA ALA A 328 -19.39 -7.87 27.38
C ALA A 328 -18.64 -8.27 26.10
N PHE A 329 -19.37 -8.57 25.03
CA PHE A 329 -18.78 -8.84 23.71
C PHE A 329 -19.63 -8.28 22.57
N ILE A 330 -19.02 -8.12 21.40
CA ILE A 330 -19.71 -7.73 20.15
C ILE A 330 -19.92 -8.98 19.31
N LEU A 331 -21.17 -9.25 18.91
CA LEU A 331 -21.51 -10.48 18.17
C LEU A 331 -20.84 -10.55 16.79
N GLU A 332 -20.66 -9.41 16.15
CA GLU A 332 -20.04 -9.25 14.83
C GLU A 332 -18.51 -9.20 14.88
N ALA A 333 -17.91 -9.28 16.09
CA ALA A 333 -16.47 -9.27 16.30
C ALA A 333 -15.97 -10.61 16.89
N PRO A 334 -16.04 -11.73 16.14
CA PRO A 334 -15.42 -12.98 16.58
C PRO A 334 -13.92 -12.74 16.82
N ASP A 335 -13.40 -13.28 17.93
CA ASP A 335 -12.02 -13.06 18.39
C ASP A 335 -11.65 -11.61 18.73
N ASN A 336 -12.65 -10.76 18.99
CA ASN A 336 -12.52 -9.32 19.25
C ASN A 336 -11.98 -8.50 18.06
N VAL A 337 -12.12 -8.98 16.83
CA VAL A 337 -11.81 -8.21 15.62
C VAL A 337 -13.10 -7.87 14.88
N LEU A 338 -13.40 -6.58 14.79
CA LEU A 338 -14.58 -6.02 14.13
C LEU A 338 -14.20 -5.41 12.79
N ASP A 339 -14.65 -6.03 11.69
CA ASP A 339 -14.52 -5.45 10.35
C ASP A 339 -15.67 -4.46 10.11
N HIS A 340 -15.35 -3.16 10.19
CA HIS A 340 -16.31 -2.07 10.03
C HIS A 340 -16.93 -2.05 8.63
N ASP A 341 -16.14 -2.33 7.59
CA ASP A 341 -16.61 -2.32 6.20
C ASP A 341 -17.64 -3.45 5.96
N ARG A 342 -17.55 -4.57 6.70
CA ARG A 342 -18.52 -5.68 6.65
C ARG A 342 -19.84 -5.41 7.37
N LEU A 343 -19.93 -4.37 8.18
CA LEU A 343 -21.19 -3.99 8.84
C LEU A 343 -22.22 -3.46 7.83
N ASP A 344 -21.76 -2.94 6.67
CA ASP A 344 -22.61 -2.43 5.57
C ASP A 344 -23.65 -1.41 6.08
N GLU A 345 -23.15 -0.35 6.75
CA GLU A 345 -23.92 0.71 7.42
C GLU A 345 -24.79 0.27 8.62
N ARG A 346 -24.82 -1.02 8.99
CA ARG A 346 -25.57 -1.50 10.16
C ARG A 346 -24.80 -1.30 11.47
N ASP A 347 -25.55 -1.15 12.57
CA ASP A 347 -25.00 -1.11 13.93
C ASP A 347 -24.46 -2.48 14.34
N ALA A 348 -23.39 -2.51 15.13
CA ALA A 348 -22.92 -3.75 15.76
C ALA A 348 -23.77 -4.07 17.00
N THR A 349 -23.73 -5.32 17.47
CA THR A 349 -24.57 -5.81 18.56
C THR A 349 -23.72 -6.11 19.80
N ILE A 350 -23.87 -5.29 20.84
CA ILE A 350 -23.29 -5.55 22.16
C ILE A 350 -24.16 -6.58 22.88
N PHE A 351 -23.52 -7.61 23.44
CA PHE A 351 -24.17 -8.64 24.24
C PHE A 351 -23.68 -8.60 25.69
N VAL A 352 -24.61 -8.60 26.65
CA VAL A 352 -24.31 -8.62 28.10
C VAL A 352 -25.12 -9.71 28.78
N THR A 353 -24.46 -10.55 29.59
CA THR A 353 -25.16 -11.54 30.44
C THR A 353 -25.68 -10.90 31.72
N THR A 354 -26.96 -11.14 32.05
CA THR A 354 -27.65 -10.47 33.17
C THR A 354 -28.22 -11.46 34.18
N ARG A 355 -27.49 -12.56 34.44
CA ARG A 355 -27.96 -13.66 35.30
C ARG A 355 -27.92 -13.30 36.79
N SER A 356 -28.83 -13.87 37.56
CA SER A 356 -28.82 -13.82 39.04
C SER A 356 -27.65 -14.66 39.60
N PRO A 357 -26.94 -14.25 40.68
CA PRO A 357 -27.30 -13.21 41.65
C PRO A 357 -26.81 -11.79 41.34
N ASP A 358 -26.04 -11.58 40.28
CA ASP A 358 -25.37 -10.29 40.03
C ASP A 358 -26.35 -9.15 39.64
N PHE A 359 -27.47 -9.53 39.02
CA PHE A 359 -28.52 -8.63 38.52
C PHE A 359 -29.89 -8.93 39.13
N ALA A 360 -30.75 -7.90 39.18
CA ALA A 360 -32.13 -7.95 39.65
C ALA A 360 -33.07 -7.25 38.64
N LEU A 361 -34.37 -7.60 38.69
CA LEU A 361 -35.37 -6.93 37.87
C LEU A 361 -35.43 -5.44 38.22
N GLY A 362 -35.42 -4.59 37.19
CA GLY A 362 -35.38 -3.14 37.32
C GLY A 362 -33.97 -2.52 37.30
N ASP A 363 -32.89 -3.31 37.30
CA ASP A 363 -31.53 -2.80 37.08
C ASP A 363 -31.40 -2.19 35.68
N ILE A 364 -30.47 -1.25 35.50
CA ILE A 364 -30.07 -0.72 34.19
C ILE A 364 -28.63 -1.15 33.93
N VAL A 365 -28.33 -1.58 32.71
CA VAL A 365 -26.97 -1.87 32.25
C VAL A 365 -26.49 -0.69 31.41
N ARG A 366 -25.45 0.01 31.87
CA ARG A 366 -24.79 1.09 31.13
C ARG A 366 -23.51 0.55 30.50
N VAL A 367 -23.53 0.29 29.21
CA VAL A 367 -22.32 -0.07 28.46
C VAL A 367 -21.52 1.18 28.14
N THR A 368 -20.21 1.08 28.18
CA THR A 368 -19.25 2.10 27.78
C THR A 368 -18.32 1.51 26.72
N VAL A 369 -18.31 2.15 25.54
CA VAL A 369 -17.30 1.96 24.49
C VAL A 369 -16.28 3.08 24.64
N ARG A 370 -15.03 2.71 24.86
CA ARG A 370 -13.95 3.68 25.11
C ARG A 370 -12.67 3.29 24.40
N GLY A 371 -12.31 3.99 23.34
CA GLY A 371 -11.09 3.72 22.58
C GLY A 371 -10.29 4.98 22.32
N ARG A 372 -9.12 4.80 21.72
CA ARG A 372 -8.29 5.92 21.27
C ARG A 372 -8.24 5.94 19.75
N SER A 373 -8.46 7.12 19.21
CA SER A 373 -8.33 7.44 17.80
C SER A 373 -7.13 8.38 17.62
N SER A 374 -6.77 8.76 16.38
CA SER A 374 -5.65 9.69 16.13
C SER A 374 -5.87 11.13 16.67
N VAL A 375 -7.00 11.36 17.35
CA VAL A 375 -7.48 12.65 17.84
C VAL A 375 -7.85 12.64 19.32
N GLY A 376 -7.71 11.50 20.01
CA GLY A 376 -7.86 11.42 21.46
C GLY A 376 -8.66 10.21 21.91
N VAL A 377 -9.10 10.24 23.17
CA VAL A 377 -9.89 9.16 23.77
C VAL A 377 -11.37 9.45 23.57
N ILE A 378 -12.04 8.61 22.79
CA ILE A 378 -13.50 8.69 22.55
C ILE A 378 -14.18 7.75 23.55
N THR A 379 -15.22 8.23 24.23
CA THR A 379 -16.02 7.45 25.18
C THR A 379 -17.50 7.63 24.90
N THR A 380 -18.19 6.56 24.55
CA THR A 380 -19.63 6.54 24.25
C THR A 380 -20.33 5.57 25.20
N THR A 381 -21.50 5.93 25.73
CA THR A 381 -22.25 5.07 26.66
C THR A 381 -23.66 4.75 26.17
N TYR A 382 -24.11 3.52 26.38
CA TYR A 382 -25.43 3.01 26.00
C TYR A 382 -26.15 2.40 27.21
N ASP A 383 -27.34 2.90 27.52
CA ASP A 383 -28.17 2.39 28.63
C ASP A 383 -29.20 1.38 28.14
N SER A 384 -29.34 0.27 28.85
CA SER A 384 -30.48 -0.62 28.68
C SER A 384 -31.75 -0.03 29.28
N PRO A 385 -32.94 -0.42 28.76
CA PRO A 385 -34.16 -0.32 29.54
C PRO A 385 -34.02 -1.08 30.87
N PRO A 386 -34.84 -0.76 31.90
CA PRO A 386 -34.87 -1.52 33.14
C PRO A 386 -35.08 -3.02 32.88
N LEU A 387 -34.26 -3.87 33.48
CA LEU A 387 -34.27 -5.31 33.23
C LEU A 387 -35.63 -5.92 33.59
N THR A 388 -36.29 -6.53 32.61
CA THR A 388 -37.55 -7.27 32.78
C THR A 388 -37.35 -8.79 32.81
N SER A 389 -36.15 -9.27 32.45
CA SER A 389 -35.73 -10.67 32.57
C SER A 389 -34.23 -10.77 32.93
N LEU A 390 -33.83 -11.87 33.58
CA LEU A 390 -32.46 -12.09 34.07
C LEU A 390 -31.77 -13.20 33.29
N SER A 391 -31.45 -12.95 32.02
CA SER A 391 -30.75 -13.89 31.16
C SER A 391 -29.58 -13.21 30.44
N PHE A 392 -29.89 -12.38 29.46
CA PHE A 392 -28.98 -11.52 28.73
C PHE A 392 -29.76 -10.33 28.17
N ILE A 393 -29.02 -9.32 27.72
CA ILE A 393 -29.53 -8.23 26.90
C ILE A 393 -28.64 -8.03 25.67
N THR A 394 -29.20 -7.41 24.65
CA THR A 394 -28.44 -6.89 23.51
C THR A 394 -28.69 -5.40 23.37
N LEU A 395 -27.64 -4.64 23.09
CA LEU A 395 -27.70 -3.19 22.84
C LEU A 395 -27.05 -2.89 21.48
N PRO A 396 -27.64 -1.99 20.67
CA PRO A 396 -26.99 -1.54 19.45
C PRO A 396 -25.74 -0.70 19.82
N CYS A 397 -24.63 -0.95 19.13
CA CYS A 397 -23.48 -0.07 19.05
C CYS A 397 -23.53 0.62 17.69
N PRO A 398 -23.91 1.90 17.61
CA PRO A 398 -24.09 2.60 16.36
C PRO A 398 -22.88 2.50 15.44
N ASN A 399 -23.12 2.26 14.14
CA ASN A 399 -22.05 2.17 13.14
C ASN A 399 -21.17 3.44 13.11
N ALA A 400 -21.80 4.60 13.32
CA ALA A 400 -21.14 5.90 13.39
C ALA A 400 -20.20 6.04 14.60
N ASP A 401 -20.50 5.38 15.72
CA ASP A 401 -19.68 5.41 16.93
C ASP A 401 -18.46 4.48 16.82
N LEU A 402 -18.51 3.51 15.90
CA LEU A 402 -17.42 2.57 15.60
C LEU A 402 -16.43 3.12 14.57
N ARG A 403 -16.91 4.00 13.67
CA ARG A 403 -16.11 4.64 12.60
C ARG A 403 -14.77 5.23 13.08
N PRO A 404 -14.71 5.98 14.20
CA PRO A 404 -13.46 6.61 14.66
C PRO A 404 -12.37 5.63 15.07
N PHE A 405 -12.72 4.35 15.29
CA PHE A 405 -11.80 3.32 15.73
C PHE A 405 -11.22 2.51 14.56
N ILE A 406 -11.61 2.76 13.30
CA ILE A 406 -11.07 2.07 12.12
C ILE A 406 -9.52 2.21 12.08
N SER A 407 -8.85 1.07 11.90
CA SER A 407 -7.39 0.91 12.02
C SER A 407 -6.83 1.12 13.44
N GLY A 408 -7.69 0.99 14.44
CA GLY A 408 -7.40 1.15 15.86
C GLY A 408 -8.18 0.15 16.73
N GLN A 409 -8.32 0.48 18.01
CA GLN A 409 -8.93 -0.41 19.01
C GLN A 409 -9.74 0.39 20.06
N PHE A 410 -10.76 -0.24 20.63
CA PHE A 410 -11.50 0.32 21.78
C PHE A 410 -11.77 -0.71 22.87
N GLN A 411 -11.91 -0.22 24.11
CA GLN A 411 -12.37 -0.99 25.25
C GLN A 411 -13.89 -1.03 25.31
N LEU A 412 -14.47 -2.20 25.61
CA LEU A 412 -15.88 -2.38 25.87
C LEU A 412 -16.08 -2.93 27.28
N PHE A 413 -16.79 -2.18 28.12
CA PHE A 413 -17.17 -2.60 29.47
C PHE A 413 -18.55 -2.05 29.82
N TYR A 414 -19.13 -2.43 30.95
CA TYR A 414 -20.43 -1.91 31.38
C TYR A 414 -20.55 -1.80 32.90
N GLU A 415 -21.59 -1.12 33.35
CA GLU A 415 -21.93 -0.98 34.77
C GLU A 415 -23.38 -1.41 35.01
N ARG A 416 -23.62 -2.09 36.15
CA ARG A 416 -24.96 -2.29 36.69
C ARG A 416 -25.35 -1.08 37.55
N ILE A 417 -26.40 -0.38 37.15
CA ILE A 417 -27.02 0.73 37.87
C ILE A 417 -28.27 0.22 38.61
N ARG A 418 -28.31 0.45 39.93
CA ARG A 418 -29.44 0.10 40.80
C ARG A 418 -29.70 1.23 41.79
N SER A 419 -30.97 1.60 41.96
CA SER A 419 -31.35 2.66 42.90
C SER A 419 -30.89 2.32 44.33
N GLY A 420 -30.16 3.24 44.96
CA GLY A 420 -29.68 3.10 46.34
C GLY A 420 -28.46 2.18 46.53
N VAL A 421 -27.85 1.67 45.46
CA VAL A 421 -26.64 0.82 45.51
C VAL A 421 -25.58 1.43 44.58
N PRO A 422 -24.28 1.44 44.96
CA PRO A 422 -23.21 1.86 44.06
C PRO A 422 -23.22 1.08 42.73
N ASN A 423 -22.88 1.76 41.64
CA ASN A 423 -22.72 1.13 40.33
C ASN A 423 -21.63 0.06 40.42
N ARG A 424 -21.87 -1.10 39.81
CA ARG A 424 -20.90 -2.20 39.78
C ARG A 424 -20.38 -2.38 38.35
N PRO A 425 -19.07 -2.18 38.07
CA PRO A 425 -18.50 -2.30 36.73
C PRO A 425 -18.26 -3.76 36.32
N SER A 426 -18.07 -4.01 35.03
CA SER A 426 -17.62 -5.27 34.43
C SER A 426 -16.12 -5.28 34.15
N ASP A 427 -15.59 -6.46 33.82
CA ASP A 427 -14.32 -6.57 33.11
C ASP A 427 -14.47 -6.01 31.68
N ALA A 428 -13.35 -5.58 31.09
CA ALA A 428 -13.32 -4.96 29.77
C ALA A 428 -12.68 -5.89 28.72
N ILE A 429 -13.26 -5.96 27.53
CA ILE A 429 -12.56 -6.48 26.34
C ILE A 429 -11.95 -5.34 25.54
N ILE A 430 -10.97 -5.65 24.71
CA ILE A 430 -10.43 -4.76 23.67
C ILE A 430 -10.92 -5.31 22.36
N VAL A 431 -11.51 -4.46 21.53
CA VAL A 431 -11.97 -4.78 20.18
C VAL A 431 -11.10 -4.03 19.18
N ASP A 432 -10.43 -4.77 18.30
CA ASP A 432 -9.71 -4.23 17.14
C ASP A 432 -10.71 -3.92 16.03
N VAL A 433 -10.60 -2.77 15.39
CA VAL A 433 -11.52 -2.37 14.31
C VAL A 433 -10.74 -2.19 13.02
N THR A 434 -11.07 -2.98 12.01
CA THR A 434 -10.47 -2.92 10.68
C THR A 434 -11.45 -2.32 9.66
N GLY A 435 -10.95 -1.67 8.61
CA GLY A 435 -11.79 -1.08 7.56
C GLY A 435 -11.06 0.03 6.80
N THR A 436 -11.77 0.74 5.93
CA THR A 436 -11.20 1.84 5.14
C THR A 436 -10.86 3.05 6.04
N PRO A 437 -9.58 3.49 6.14
CA PRO A 437 -9.17 4.53 7.08
C PRO A 437 -9.91 5.87 6.89
N ILE A 438 -10.29 6.52 7.99
CA ILE A 438 -10.90 7.86 7.97
C ILE A 438 -9.84 8.90 8.35
N ASP A 439 -9.78 10.00 7.60
CA ASP A 439 -8.94 11.15 7.91
C ASP A 439 -9.51 11.92 9.11
N MET A 440 -8.80 11.88 10.24
CA MET A 440 -9.21 12.48 11.51
C MET A 440 -8.52 13.83 11.79
N ARG A 441 -7.99 14.51 10.77
CA ARG A 441 -7.50 15.90 10.90
C ARG A 441 -8.66 16.88 11.12
N LEU A 442 -8.39 17.99 11.83
CA LEU A 442 -9.34 19.10 11.95
C LEU A 442 -9.73 19.58 10.54
N ARG A 443 -11.03 19.59 10.25
CA ARG A 443 -11.59 19.92 8.92
C ARG A 443 -11.22 21.35 8.52
N PRO A 444 -11.12 21.68 7.22
CA PRO A 444 -10.89 23.06 6.83
C PRO A 444 -12.08 23.95 7.22
N PRO A 445 -11.86 25.24 7.54
CA PRO A 445 -12.95 26.16 7.81
C PRO A 445 -13.82 26.35 6.56
N VAL A 446 -15.10 26.67 6.74
CA VAL A 446 -16.05 26.87 5.66
C VAL A 446 -16.30 28.37 5.48
N VAL A 447 -15.93 28.91 4.32
CA VAL A 447 -16.28 30.29 3.94
C VAL A 447 -17.66 30.27 3.28
N ARG A 448 -18.70 30.68 4.01
CA ARG A 448 -20.10 30.54 3.56
C ARG A 448 -20.38 31.28 2.26
N GLU A 449 -19.79 32.45 2.09
CA GLU A 449 -19.97 33.33 0.93
C GLU A 449 -19.10 32.92 -0.29
N ALA A 450 -18.32 31.83 -0.20
CA ALA A 450 -17.48 31.33 -1.28
C ALA A 450 -17.77 29.87 -1.69
N PRO A 451 -19.02 29.48 -2.02
CA PRO A 451 -19.40 28.07 -2.28
C PRO A 451 -18.78 27.43 -3.55
N GLY A 452 -17.83 28.08 -4.21
CA GLY A 452 -17.06 27.55 -5.35
C GLY A 452 -15.58 27.93 -5.32
N GLY A 453 -15.03 28.26 -4.14
CA GLY A 453 -13.64 28.71 -4.00
C GLY A 453 -13.39 30.14 -4.50
N VAL A 454 -14.46 30.92 -4.74
CA VAL A 454 -14.40 32.34 -5.11
C VAL A 454 -15.29 33.12 -4.15
N LEU A 455 -14.72 34.14 -3.49
CA LEU A 455 -15.40 35.03 -2.56
C LEU A 455 -15.62 36.38 -3.23
N ASP A 456 -16.87 36.86 -3.30
CA ASP A 456 -17.16 38.21 -3.82
C ASP A 456 -16.57 39.27 -2.87
N PRO A 457 -15.64 40.14 -3.31
CA PRO A 457 -15.00 41.15 -2.46
C PRO A 457 -15.97 42.19 -1.92
N GLN A 458 -17.16 42.34 -2.53
CA GLN A 458 -18.12 43.38 -2.16
C GLN A 458 -19.08 42.97 -1.04
N VAL A 459 -19.02 41.71 -0.57
CA VAL A 459 -19.88 41.25 0.52
C VAL A 459 -19.59 42.04 1.81
N GLU A 460 -20.65 42.53 2.45
CA GLU A 460 -20.53 43.33 3.68
C GLU A 460 -19.97 42.53 4.85
N PHE A 461 -20.29 41.24 4.93
CA PHE A 461 -19.83 40.32 5.97
C PHE A 461 -19.43 38.98 5.36
N ILE A 462 -18.33 38.44 5.85
CA ILE A 462 -17.82 37.10 5.51
C ILE A 462 -17.99 36.23 6.74
N ASN A 463 -18.72 35.15 6.61
CA ASN A 463 -19.01 34.21 7.68
C ASN A 463 -18.11 32.99 7.50
N VAL A 464 -17.05 32.93 8.31
CA VAL A 464 -16.18 31.76 8.37
C VAL A 464 -16.68 30.85 9.48
N ILE A 465 -17.05 29.63 9.10
CA ILE A 465 -17.63 28.63 10.00
C ILE A 465 -16.57 27.57 10.26
N VAL A 466 -16.13 27.47 11.51
CA VAL A 466 -15.45 26.28 12.01
C VAL A 466 -16.54 25.33 12.48
N ARG A 467 -16.73 24.23 11.76
CA ARG A 467 -17.74 23.24 12.13
C ARG A 467 -17.42 22.63 13.49
N ALA A 468 -18.46 22.34 14.25
CA ALA A 468 -18.34 21.59 15.49
C ALA A 468 -17.51 20.33 15.23
N TYR A 469 -16.60 20.05 16.16
CA TYR A 469 -15.70 18.91 16.14
C TYR A 469 -15.90 18.03 17.40
N PRO A 470 -17.14 17.66 17.76
CA PRO A 470 -17.40 16.83 18.94
C PRO A 470 -16.69 15.47 18.84
N GLU A 471 -16.53 14.95 17.62
CA GLU A 471 -15.77 13.72 17.34
C GLU A 471 -14.27 13.81 17.72
N LEU A 472 -13.74 15.03 17.92
CA LEU A 472 -12.35 15.30 18.32
C LEU A 472 -12.22 15.83 19.75
N GLY A 473 -13.30 15.82 20.54
CA GLY A 473 -13.30 16.22 21.95
C GLY A 473 -13.45 17.73 22.19
N GLN A 474 -14.25 18.42 21.38
CA GLN A 474 -14.56 19.85 21.57
C GLN A 474 -14.99 20.17 23.00
N ASP A 475 -14.20 20.98 23.71
CA ASP A 475 -14.57 21.56 24.99
C ASP A 475 -15.12 22.99 24.77
N PRO A 476 -16.22 23.39 25.42
CA PRO A 476 -16.73 24.76 25.30
C PRO A 476 -15.72 25.86 25.59
N PHE A 477 -14.67 25.57 26.37
CA PHE A 477 -13.61 26.49 26.73
C PHE A 477 -12.35 26.37 25.86
N ASP A 478 -12.35 25.51 24.83
CA ASP A 478 -11.29 25.52 23.82
C ASP A 478 -11.19 26.92 23.19
N LEU A 479 -9.96 27.39 22.98
CA LEU A 479 -9.70 28.63 22.25
C LEU A 479 -9.50 28.30 20.77
N VAL A 480 -10.39 28.79 19.92
CA VAL A 480 -10.30 28.65 18.46
C VAL A 480 -9.70 29.92 17.88
N ILE A 481 -8.56 29.76 17.19
CA ILE A 481 -7.81 30.84 16.56
C ILE A 481 -7.96 30.69 15.05
N LEU A 482 -8.79 31.51 14.41
CA LEU A 482 -8.89 31.56 12.96
C LEU A 482 -7.74 32.42 12.40
N ILE A 483 -6.97 31.83 11.50
CA ILE A 483 -5.82 32.46 10.85
C ILE A 483 -6.20 32.80 9.41
N LEU A 484 -5.95 34.04 9.02
CA LEU A 484 -6.22 34.59 7.70
C LEU A 484 -4.91 34.97 7.01
N GLU A 485 -4.61 34.34 5.89
CA GLU A 485 -3.40 34.57 5.10
C GLU A 485 -3.77 35.02 3.68
N GLY A 486 -3.71 36.31 3.43
CA GLY A 486 -4.06 36.92 2.14
C GLY A 486 -2.86 37.26 1.28
N THR A 487 -3.07 37.34 -0.03
CA THR A 487 -2.13 37.98 -0.95
C THR A 487 -2.90 38.99 -1.79
N TYR A 488 -2.52 40.27 -1.71
CA TYR A 488 -3.03 41.32 -2.58
C TYR A 488 -2.64 41.04 -4.04
N ALA A 489 -3.39 41.56 -5.01
CA ALA A 489 -3.07 41.39 -6.44
C ALA A 489 -1.66 41.89 -6.84
N ASN A 490 -1.09 42.84 -6.07
CA ASN A 490 0.28 43.33 -6.26
C ASN A 490 1.36 42.42 -5.63
N GLY A 491 0.98 41.34 -4.96
CA GLY A 491 1.88 40.40 -4.27
C GLY A 491 2.19 40.73 -2.80
N THR A 492 1.71 41.86 -2.26
CA THR A 492 1.84 42.15 -0.81
C THR A 492 1.05 41.11 -0.01
N ARG A 493 1.59 40.66 1.12
CA ARG A 493 0.95 39.65 1.97
C ARG A 493 0.08 40.30 3.04
N TYR A 494 -0.98 39.61 3.45
CA TYR A 494 -1.87 39.97 4.55
C TYR A 494 -1.87 38.81 5.55
N TYR A 495 -1.81 39.13 6.84
CA TYR A 495 -1.92 38.18 7.94
C TYR A 495 -2.84 38.75 9.01
N ASP A 496 -3.71 37.93 9.56
CA ASP A 496 -4.59 38.30 10.67
C ASP A 496 -5.00 37.08 11.50
N GLU A 497 -5.29 37.29 12.78
CA GLU A 497 -5.75 36.25 13.69
C GLU A 497 -7.02 36.72 14.41
N LEU A 498 -8.04 35.88 14.39
CA LEU A 498 -9.31 36.10 15.07
C LEU A 498 -9.52 35.01 16.10
N TYR A 499 -10.04 35.38 17.26
CA TYR A 499 -10.14 34.49 18.41
C TYR A 499 -11.59 34.32 18.81
N GLU A 500 -12.04 33.08 18.97
CA GLU A 500 -13.36 32.75 19.52
C GLU A 500 -13.27 31.57 20.49
N SER A 501 -14.26 31.45 21.36
CA SER A 501 -14.44 30.26 22.19
C SER A 501 -15.19 29.19 21.40
N ALA A 502 -14.79 27.93 21.53
CA ALA A 502 -15.40 26.85 20.75
C ALA A 502 -16.89 26.62 21.06
N GLY A 503 -17.32 26.87 22.30
CA GLY A 503 -18.69 26.58 22.70
C GLY A 503 -19.10 25.11 22.45
N GLY A 504 -20.41 24.86 22.36
CA GLY A 504 -20.97 23.51 22.17
C GLY A 504 -21.38 23.17 20.74
N GLY A 505 -20.98 23.95 19.74
CA GLY A 505 -21.45 23.81 18.35
C GLY A 505 -20.50 24.43 17.34
N ASP A 506 -21.01 24.78 16.17
CA ASP A 506 -20.22 25.48 15.14
C ASP A 506 -19.74 26.83 15.69
N VAL A 507 -18.46 27.15 15.47
CA VAL A 507 -17.86 28.44 15.81
C VAL A 507 -17.97 29.34 14.59
N LEU A 508 -18.60 30.49 14.77
CA LEU A 508 -18.83 31.45 13.70
C LEU A 508 -17.91 32.65 13.90
N PHE A 509 -17.09 32.94 12.90
CA PHE A 509 -16.29 34.16 12.80
C PHE A 509 -16.95 35.12 11.80
N PRO A 510 -17.70 36.13 12.25
CA PRO A 510 -18.24 37.17 11.39
C PRO A 510 -17.17 38.23 11.12
N ILE A 511 -16.67 38.29 9.89
CA ILE A 511 -15.65 39.25 9.47
C ILE A 511 -16.32 40.40 8.72
N ALA A 512 -16.21 41.62 9.24
CA ALA A 512 -16.69 42.81 8.56
C ALA A 512 -15.79 43.12 7.35
N ASN A 513 -16.41 43.28 6.19
CA ASN A 513 -15.69 43.53 4.95
C ASN A 513 -16.28 44.75 4.21
N GLY A 514 -17.28 44.56 3.35
CA GLY A 514 -17.87 45.61 2.52
C GLY A 514 -16.89 46.19 1.47
N PRO A 515 -17.32 47.18 0.66
CA PRO A 515 -16.54 47.68 -0.48
C PRO A 515 -15.17 48.27 -0.15
N ASN A 516 -14.93 48.65 1.11
CA ASN A 516 -13.66 49.21 1.61
C ASN A 516 -12.99 48.30 2.66
N GLY A 517 -13.46 47.06 2.78
CA GLY A 517 -12.95 46.10 3.74
C GLY A 517 -11.55 45.61 3.45
N VAL A 518 -10.90 45.05 4.46
CA VAL A 518 -9.53 44.54 4.33
C VAL A 518 -9.47 43.38 3.34
N ILE A 519 -10.47 42.50 3.34
CA ILE A 519 -10.57 41.35 2.41
C ILE A 519 -11.00 41.82 1.02
N ALA A 520 -11.85 42.83 0.90
CA ALA A 520 -12.20 43.45 -0.39
C ALA A 520 -10.96 43.99 -1.11
N GLY A 521 -10.00 44.54 -0.35
CA GLY A 521 -8.71 44.96 -0.87
C GLY A 521 -7.88 43.84 -1.51
N LEU A 522 -8.17 42.56 -1.22
CA LEU A 522 -7.51 41.39 -1.82
C LEU A 522 -8.08 41.01 -3.19
N GLU A 523 -9.03 41.77 -3.76
CA GLU A 523 -9.61 41.49 -5.08
C GLU A 523 -8.54 41.23 -6.16
N GLY A 524 -8.67 40.11 -6.88
CA GLY A 524 -7.69 39.62 -7.85
C GLY A 524 -6.55 38.79 -7.25
N GLY A 525 -6.52 38.62 -5.94
CA GLY A 525 -5.59 37.77 -5.20
C GLY A 525 -6.28 36.57 -4.52
N THR A 526 -5.65 36.04 -3.47
CA THR A 526 -6.11 34.86 -2.75
C THR A 526 -6.18 35.10 -1.25
N LEU A 527 -7.06 34.38 -0.56
CA LEU A 527 -7.13 34.32 0.89
C LEU A 527 -7.13 32.85 1.30
N ARG A 528 -6.09 32.44 2.03
CA ARG A 528 -5.98 31.15 2.69
C ARG A 528 -6.50 31.29 4.13
N LEU A 529 -7.31 30.34 4.56
CA LEU A 529 -7.89 30.28 5.90
C LEU A 529 -7.62 28.91 6.51
N LEU A 530 -7.16 28.91 7.75
CA LEU A 530 -7.07 27.73 8.60
C LEU A 530 -7.36 28.15 10.04
N TYR A 531 -7.50 27.21 10.96
CA TYR A 531 -7.66 27.54 12.37
C TYR A 531 -6.84 26.61 13.26
N GLN A 532 -6.54 27.10 14.46
CA GLN A 532 -5.96 26.34 15.54
C GLN A 532 -6.96 26.19 16.69
N VAL A 533 -6.88 25.07 17.41
CA VAL A 533 -7.62 24.83 18.64
C VAL A 533 -6.59 24.65 19.75
N ASP A 534 -6.58 25.55 20.72
CA ASP A 534 -5.74 25.48 21.92
C ASP A 534 -6.56 25.04 23.12
N ASN A 535 -6.15 23.96 23.78
CA ASN A 535 -6.84 23.40 24.94
C ASN A 535 -5.89 22.70 25.93
N GLY A 536 -6.47 22.06 26.95
CA GLY A 536 -5.73 21.38 28.02
C GLY A 536 -4.82 20.23 27.55
N ASP A 537 -5.01 19.70 26.34
CA ASP A 537 -4.19 18.66 25.72
C ASP A 537 -3.06 19.22 24.84
N GLY A 538 -3.17 20.48 24.40
CA GLY A 538 -2.21 21.21 23.55
C GLY A 538 -2.88 21.94 22.37
N VAL A 539 -2.06 22.45 21.45
CA VAL A 539 -2.53 23.15 20.23
C VAL A 539 -2.66 22.18 19.06
N ARG A 540 -3.77 22.25 18.31
CA ARG A 540 -4.03 21.45 17.09
C ARG A 540 -4.38 22.36 15.91
N THR A 541 -3.86 22.06 14.73
CA THR A 541 -4.08 22.87 13.50
C THR A 541 -5.02 22.17 12.51
N SER A 542 -5.91 22.93 11.86
CA SER A 542 -6.80 22.44 10.81
C SER A 542 -6.12 22.27 9.46
N MET A 543 -6.77 21.53 8.55
CA MET A 543 -6.53 21.70 7.12
C MET A 543 -6.88 23.15 6.73
N ASP A 544 -6.26 23.65 5.66
CA ASP A 544 -6.56 24.98 5.13
C ASP A 544 -7.55 24.93 3.96
N VAL A 545 -8.20 26.08 3.72
CA VAL A 545 -8.95 26.36 2.50
C VAL A 545 -8.38 27.62 1.87
N THR A 546 -8.18 27.62 0.56
CA THR A 546 -7.82 28.83 -0.19
C THR A 546 -8.99 29.24 -1.07
N VAL A 547 -9.39 30.51 -0.96
CA VAL A 547 -10.41 31.12 -1.80
C VAL A 547 -9.78 32.23 -2.65
N ASN A 548 -10.22 32.33 -3.91
CA ASN A 548 -9.92 33.48 -4.76
C ASN A 548 -10.84 34.64 -4.37
N ILE A 549 -10.32 35.86 -4.32
CA ILE A 549 -11.14 37.03 -3.99
C ILE A 549 -11.56 37.73 -5.29
N GLY A 550 -12.84 37.62 -5.61
CA GLY A 550 -13.45 38.15 -6.83
C GLY A 550 -13.12 37.32 -8.07
N ASN A 551 -13.57 37.82 -9.23
CA ASN A 551 -13.07 37.29 -10.51
C ASN A 551 -11.59 37.67 -10.66
N ALA A 552 -10.86 36.93 -11.50
CA ALA A 552 -9.60 37.41 -12.05
C ALA A 552 -9.87 38.63 -12.95
N VAL A 553 -10.23 39.76 -12.35
CA VAL A 553 -10.22 41.05 -13.02
C VAL A 553 -8.74 41.32 -13.23
N ALA A 554 -8.28 41.29 -14.49
CA ALA A 554 -6.89 41.47 -14.84
C ALA A 554 -6.29 42.60 -14.00
N SER A 555 -5.35 42.30 -13.11
CA SER A 555 -4.52 43.31 -12.45
C SER A 555 -4.06 44.31 -13.52
N LEU A 556 -4.03 45.60 -13.18
CA LEU A 556 -3.58 46.59 -14.14
C LEU A 556 -2.18 46.15 -14.65
N PRO A 557 -1.89 46.30 -15.95
CA PRO A 557 -0.65 45.79 -16.51
C PRO A 557 0.55 46.42 -15.80
N GLU A 558 1.66 45.70 -15.70
CA GLU A 558 2.87 46.22 -15.08
C GLU A 558 3.34 47.54 -15.74
N PRO A 559 3.92 48.48 -14.98
CA PRO A 559 4.52 49.66 -15.56
C PRO A 559 5.78 49.29 -16.36
N GLU A 560 6.01 49.94 -17.50
CA GLU A 560 7.23 49.75 -18.30
C GLU A 560 8.34 50.65 -17.76
N VAL A 561 9.41 50.05 -17.24
CA VAL A 561 10.64 50.78 -16.89
C VAL A 561 11.58 50.77 -18.09
N MET A 562 11.74 51.91 -18.76
CA MET A 562 12.42 51.96 -20.06
C MET A 562 13.91 51.56 -19.98
N GLU A 563 14.58 51.95 -18.90
CA GLU A 563 15.99 51.67 -18.63
C GLU A 563 16.21 50.33 -17.93
N ALA A 564 15.13 49.57 -17.66
CA ALA A 564 15.15 48.23 -17.08
C ALA A 564 14.02 47.37 -17.67
N PRO A 565 14.06 47.05 -18.98
CA PRO A 565 12.96 46.36 -19.66
C PRO A 565 12.80 44.88 -19.24
N ALA A 566 11.60 44.35 -19.46
CA ALA A 566 11.28 42.93 -19.31
C ALA A 566 12.13 42.04 -20.25
N PRO A 567 12.37 40.76 -19.91
CA PRO A 567 11.98 40.07 -18.68
C PRO A 567 12.97 40.29 -17.52
N LEU A 568 14.06 41.04 -17.77
CA LEU A 568 15.21 41.09 -16.87
C LEU A 568 15.03 42.08 -15.71
N TYR A 569 14.29 43.17 -15.95
CA TYR A 569 14.03 44.24 -14.99
C TYR A 569 15.30 44.65 -14.22
N GLN A 570 16.37 44.98 -14.95
CA GLN A 570 17.66 45.37 -14.38
C GLN A 570 18.02 46.78 -14.84
N PHE A 571 18.19 47.70 -13.89
CA PHE A 571 18.79 49.00 -14.12
C PHE A 571 20.29 48.90 -13.83
N ASP A 572 21.11 48.98 -14.88
CA ASP A 572 22.57 49.01 -14.75
C ASP A 572 23.04 50.47 -14.59
N PRO A 573 23.55 50.88 -13.41
CA PRO A 573 23.99 52.25 -13.17
C PRO A 573 25.15 52.71 -14.07
N GLU A 574 25.93 51.78 -14.62
CA GLU A 574 27.06 52.07 -15.51
C GLU A 574 26.60 52.28 -16.97
N GLN A 575 25.52 51.63 -17.39
CA GLN A 575 24.95 51.78 -18.74
C GLN A 575 23.90 52.89 -18.81
N SER A 576 23.01 52.96 -17.82
CA SER A 576 21.99 53.99 -17.69
C SER A 576 22.49 55.06 -16.74
N THR A 577 22.91 56.22 -17.25
CA THR A 577 23.55 57.30 -16.48
C THR A 577 22.59 58.38 -15.98
N GLU A 578 21.33 58.38 -16.42
CA GLU A 578 20.30 59.36 -16.05
C GLU A 578 19.22 58.78 -15.09
N HIS A 579 18.08 59.44 -14.98
CA HIS A 579 16.88 59.00 -14.23
C HIS A 579 16.14 57.90 -15.01
N ALA A 580 15.32 57.09 -14.35
CA ALA A 580 14.49 56.10 -15.05
C ALA A 580 13.13 56.69 -15.48
N ASN A 581 12.72 56.41 -16.71
CA ASN A 581 11.43 56.76 -17.27
C ASN A 581 10.48 55.57 -17.12
N ILE A 582 9.38 55.80 -16.40
CA ILE A 582 8.38 54.77 -16.15
C ILE A 582 7.12 55.12 -16.94
N VAL A 583 6.68 54.19 -17.79
CA VAL A 583 5.51 54.35 -18.64
C VAL A 583 4.40 53.44 -18.15
N VAL A 584 3.29 54.04 -17.73
CA VAL A 584 2.05 53.31 -17.45
C VAL A 584 1.19 53.35 -18.71
N LYS A 585 0.99 52.19 -19.34
CA LYS A 585 0.20 52.09 -20.58
C LYS A 585 -1.23 52.53 -20.36
N SER A 586 -1.80 53.20 -21.37
CA SER A 586 -3.22 53.51 -21.37
C SER A 586 -4.05 52.25 -21.13
N ASN A 587 -5.03 52.34 -20.24
CA ASN A 587 -5.91 51.24 -19.89
C ASN A 587 -7.37 51.70 -20.03
N PRO A 588 -8.29 50.87 -20.55
CA PRO A 588 -9.72 51.21 -20.61
C PRO A 588 -10.35 51.58 -19.26
N ASP A 589 -9.76 51.13 -18.15
CA ASP A 589 -10.20 51.48 -16.80
C ASP A 589 -9.73 52.87 -16.33
N PHE A 590 -8.92 53.59 -17.10
CA PHE A 590 -8.49 54.94 -16.78
C PHE A 590 -9.52 55.95 -17.29
N LEU A 591 -10.43 56.38 -16.41
CA LEU A 591 -11.52 57.30 -16.72
C LEU A 591 -11.20 58.74 -16.29
N LEU A 592 -12.00 59.68 -16.79
CA LEU A 592 -11.90 61.08 -16.43
C LEU A 592 -12.09 61.26 -14.91
N ASN A 593 -11.19 62.00 -14.27
CA ASN A 593 -11.09 62.27 -12.82
C ASN A 593 -10.51 61.15 -11.96
N ASP A 594 -10.11 60.01 -12.54
CA ASP A 594 -9.33 59.01 -11.80
C ASP A 594 -7.94 59.57 -11.45
N ILE A 595 -7.33 59.05 -10.38
CA ILE A 595 -5.94 59.35 -10.01
C ILE A 595 -5.12 58.07 -10.15
N VAL A 596 -4.07 58.11 -10.97
CA VAL A 596 -3.09 57.03 -11.06
C VAL A 596 -1.85 57.40 -10.26
N THR A 597 -1.53 56.63 -9.22
CA THR A 597 -0.38 56.90 -8.35
C THR A 597 0.71 55.86 -8.56
N LEU A 598 1.93 56.28 -8.88
CA LEU A 598 3.09 55.41 -9.02
C LEU A 598 3.83 55.28 -7.67
N TYR A 599 4.17 54.04 -7.32
CA TYR A 599 4.96 53.64 -6.17
C TYR A 599 6.28 53.04 -6.64
N CYS A 600 7.40 53.45 -6.02
CA CYS A 600 8.74 52.93 -6.28
C CYS A 600 9.44 52.67 -4.93
N GLU A 601 9.30 51.44 -4.44
CA GLU A 601 9.73 51.01 -3.11
C GLU A 601 11.10 50.34 -3.19
N GLY A 602 12.13 50.92 -2.56
CA GLY A 602 13.48 50.36 -2.53
C GLY A 602 13.70 49.42 -1.34
N THR A 603 14.57 48.42 -1.50
CA THR A 603 15.02 47.54 -0.41
C THR A 603 16.30 48.05 0.26
N ALA A 604 16.53 49.36 0.22
CA ALA A 604 17.63 50.04 0.89
C ALA A 604 17.13 51.33 1.56
N SER A 605 17.75 51.69 2.69
CA SER A 605 17.44 52.94 3.39
C SER A 605 17.64 54.15 2.46
N GLY A 606 16.62 55.01 2.35
CA GLY A 606 16.61 56.14 1.42
C GLY A 606 16.46 55.77 -0.06
N GLY A 607 16.23 54.48 -0.36
CA GLY A 607 16.01 53.96 -1.70
C GLY A 607 14.56 53.99 -2.19
N THR A 608 13.59 54.26 -1.31
CA THR A 608 12.18 54.42 -1.68
C THR A 608 11.91 55.85 -2.15
N ALA A 609 11.31 55.99 -3.33
CA ALA A 609 10.94 57.31 -3.85
C ALA A 609 9.54 57.72 -3.34
N PRO A 610 9.28 59.03 -3.16
CA PRO A 610 7.93 59.53 -2.85
C PRO A 610 6.90 59.11 -3.89
N GLU A 611 5.67 58.83 -3.45
CA GLU A 611 4.57 58.49 -4.35
C GLU A 611 4.28 59.62 -5.36
N GLN A 612 3.97 59.25 -6.60
CA GLN A 612 3.72 60.22 -7.68
C GLN A 612 2.27 60.08 -8.17
N ALA A 613 1.39 60.97 -7.75
CA ALA A 613 -0.01 60.99 -8.17
C ALA A 613 -0.20 61.73 -9.51
N PHE A 614 -0.94 61.12 -10.43
CA PHE A 614 -1.27 61.66 -11.75
C PHE A 614 -2.79 61.70 -11.98
N PRO A 615 -3.45 62.87 -11.95
CA PRO A 615 -4.88 62.99 -12.20
C PRO A 615 -5.21 62.90 -13.70
N ILE A 616 -6.10 61.97 -14.07
CA ILE A 616 -6.54 61.76 -15.45
C ILE A 616 -7.54 62.85 -15.84
N ARG A 617 -7.07 63.82 -16.62
CA ARG A 617 -7.88 64.89 -17.23
C ARG A 617 -8.28 64.50 -18.65
N VAL A 618 -9.19 65.28 -19.27
CA VAL A 618 -9.81 64.96 -20.57
C VAL A 618 -8.79 64.65 -21.67
N GLN A 619 -7.62 65.30 -21.65
CA GLN A 619 -6.55 65.10 -22.64
C GLN A 619 -5.73 63.81 -22.45
N TRP A 620 -5.85 63.13 -21.30
CA TRP A 620 -5.07 61.94 -20.92
C TRP A 620 -5.87 60.64 -21.00
N VAL A 621 -7.19 60.71 -21.17
CA VAL A 621 -8.04 59.53 -21.38
C VAL A 621 -7.56 58.78 -22.62
N GLY A 622 -7.26 57.49 -22.47
CA GLY A 622 -6.75 56.63 -23.55
C GLY A 622 -5.31 56.91 -23.99
N ARG A 623 -4.49 57.61 -23.19
CA ARG A 623 -3.05 57.86 -23.47
C ARG A 623 -2.14 57.28 -22.38
N ASP A 624 -0.92 56.94 -22.76
CA ASP A 624 0.11 56.48 -21.82
C ASP A 624 0.49 57.60 -20.85
N LEU A 625 0.66 57.24 -19.57
CA LEU A 625 1.10 58.14 -18.51
C LEU A 625 2.60 57.95 -18.29
N ARG A 626 3.34 59.05 -18.10
CA ARG A 626 4.80 59.02 -17.92
C ARG A 626 5.17 59.57 -16.55
N PHE A 627 6.00 58.83 -15.86
CA PHE A 627 6.54 59.15 -14.54
C PHE A 627 8.07 59.12 -14.59
N ARG A 628 8.69 59.79 -13.61
CA ARG A 628 10.14 59.92 -13.52
C ARG A 628 10.62 59.41 -12.17
N LEU A 629 11.46 58.38 -12.18
CA LEU A 629 12.12 57.88 -10.98
C LEU A 629 13.52 58.49 -10.87
N GLU A 630 13.70 59.37 -9.88
CA GLU A 630 14.95 60.09 -9.68
C GLU A 630 16.12 59.14 -9.41
N ARG A 631 17.23 59.37 -10.12
CA ARG A 631 18.44 58.53 -10.07
C ARG A 631 18.99 58.34 -8.66
N SER A 632 18.84 59.32 -7.77
CA SER A 632 19.30 59.21 -6.38
C SER A 632 18.64 58.05 -5.62
N TYR A 633 17.34 57.82 -5.83
CA TYR A 633 16.62 56.68 -5.23
C TYR A 633 17.06 55.37 -5.87
N ILE A 634 17.36 55.37 -7.17
CA ILE A 634 17.87 54.19 -7.87
C ILE A 634 19.24 53.80 -7.32
N LEU A 635 20.20 54.73 -7.27
CA LEU A 635 21.56 54.45 -6.81
C LEU A 635 21.64 54.08 -5.32
N ALA A 636 20.71 54.58 -4.49
CA ALA A 636 20.61 54.15 -3.10
C ALA A 636 20.31 52.64 -2.98
N ASN A 637 19.77 52.01 -4.03
CA ASN A 637 19.51 50.58 -4.10
C ASN A 637 20.58 49.80 -4.87
N ILE A 638 21.83 50.27 -5.01
CA ILE A 638 22.88 49.48 -5.69
C ILE A 638 23.05 48.11 -5.03
N ASP A 639 23.11 47.06 -5.85
CA ASP A 639 23.10 45.64 -5.46
C ASP A 639 21.84 45.20 -4.68
N LYS A 640 20.77 45.98 -4.79
CA LYS A 640 19.46 45.80 -4.16
C LYS A 640 18.35 45.89 -5.21
N THR A 641 17.09 45.85 -4.78
CA THR A 641 15.92 45.87 -5.66
C THR A 641 15.01 47.06 -5.36
N MET A 642 14.27 47.47 -6.38
CA MET A 642 13.17 48.42 -6.29
C MET A 642 11.91 47.76 -6.85
N ARG A 643 10.85 47.72 -6.06
CA ARG A 643 9.52 47.29 -6.47
C ARG A 643 8.74 48.48 -7.00
N ILE A 644 8.27 48.39 -8.24
CA ILE A 644 7.63 49.49 -8.97
C ILE A 644 6.24 49.03 -9.41
N TYR A 645 5.20 49.74 -8.97
CA TYR A 645 3.81 49.46 -9.33
C TYR A 645 3.00 50.75 -9.27
N TYR A 646 1.76 50.71 -9.74
CA TYR A 646 0.86 51.85 -9.63
C TYR A 646 -0.53 51.44 -9.16
N THR A 647 -1.27 52.41 -8.64
CA THR A 647 -2.68 52.26 -8.30
C THR A 647 -3.54 53.15 -9.16
N ARG A 648 -4.82 52.78 -9.32
CA ARG A 648 -5.88 53.64 -9.86
C ARG A 648 -6.93 53.86 -8.78
N TRP A 649 -7.01 55.08 -8.28
CA TRP A 649 -8.04 55.53 -7.34
C TRP A 649 -9.20 56.23 -8.08
N ARG A 650 -10.42 56.01 -7.59
CA ARG A 650 -11.66 56.63 -8.08
C ARG A 650 -12.65 56.77 -6.92
N ASP A 651 -13.35 57.90 -6.85
CA ASP A 651 -14.38 58.14 -5.83
C ASP A 651 -15.41 56.99 -5.73
N ASN A 652 -15.60 56.47 -4.51
CA ASN A 652 -16.56 55.40 -4.18
C ASN A 652 -16.41 54.11 -5.01
N VAL A 653 -15.21 53.85 -5.55
CA VAL A 653 -14.86 52.61 -6.25
C VAL A 653 -13.53 52.11 -5.70
N LEU A 654 -13.40 50.78 -5.55
CA LEU A 654 -12.18 50.16 -5.04
C LEU A 654 -10.94 50.61 -5.85
N THR A 655 -9.87 50.93 -5.13
CA THR A 655 -8.55 51.21 -5.72
C THR A 655 -8.00 49.94 -6.37
N ARG A 656 -7.61 50.02 -7.64
CA ARG A 656 -6.99 48.88 -8.35
C ARG A 656 -5.48 48.99 -8.35
N PHE A 657 -4.81 47.85 -8.26
CA PHE A 657 -3.35 47.74 -8.30
C PHE A 657 -2.87 47.17 -9.63
N SER A 658 -1.67 47.59 -10.05
CA SER A 658 -0.95 46.92 -11.13
C SER A 658 -0.16 45.70 -10.66
N HIS A 659 0.24 44.85 -11.60
CA HIS A 659 1.39 43.99 -11.38
C HIS A 659 2.63 44.85 -11.07
N ALA A 660 3.50 44.34 -10.20
CA ALA A 660 4.71 45.02 -9.81
C ALA A 660 5.90 44.57 -10.67
N VAL A 661 6.71 45.53 -11.10
CA VAL A 661 8.05 45.30 -11.64
C VAL A 661 9.04 45.28 -10.48
N ASN A 662 9.70 44.15 -10.25
CA ASN A 662 10.81 44.06 -9.32
C ASN A 662 12.11 44.37 -10.06
N MET A 663 12.49 45.65 -10.08
CA MET A 663 13.68 46.14 -10.75
C MET A 663 14.92 45.95 -9.88
N LYS A 664 15.93 45.22 -10.34
CA LYS A 664 17.26 45.20 -9.72
C LYS A 664 18.08 46.43 -10.10
N VAL A 665 18.94 46.90 -9.21
CA VAL A 665 19.92 47.95 -9.50
C VAL A 665 21.33 47.44 -9.28
N GLY A 666 22.18 47.51 -10.29
CA GLY A 666 23.57 47.03 -10.23
C GLY A 666 24.08 46.48 -11.56
N SER A 667 25.37 46.15 -11.60
CA SER A 667 25.98 45.53 -12.76
C SER A 667 25.44 44.10 -12.97
N ARG A 668 25.44 43.65 -14.22
CA ARG A 668 24.92 42.33 -14.60
C ARG A 668 25.79 41.22 -14.01
N LEU A 669 25.23 40.39 -13.12
CA LEU A 669 25.81 39.10 -12.73
C LEU A 669 25.48 38.06 -13.82
N GLU A 670 26.50 37.60 -14.58
CA GLU A 670 26.36 36.50 -15.53
C GLU A 670 26.54 35.15 -14.81
N LEU A 671 25.50 34.32 -14.81
CA LEU A 671 25.49 33.03 -14.11
C LEU A 671 25.94 31.91 -15.06
N GLN A 672 27.20 31.50 -14.93
CA GLN A 672 27.79 30.42 -15.73
C GLN A 672 27.15 29.06 -15.43
N ALA A 673 27.24 28.14 -16.38
CA ALA A 673 26.79 26.76 -16.21
C ALA A 673 27.53 26.06 -15.05
N PRO A 674 26.85 25.16 -14.31
CA PRO A 674 27.47 24.40 -13.23
C PRO A 674 28.49 23.39 -13.78
N GLN A 675 29.38 22.90 -12.91
CA GLN A 675 30.34 21.85 -13.23
C GLN A 675 29.95 20.52 -12.58
N VAL A 676 30.17 19.41 -13.27
CA VAL A 676 29.96 18.06 -12.71
C VAL A 676 31.32 17.41 -12.50
N LEU A 677 31.68 17.16 -11.23
CA LEU A 677 33.04 16.75 -10.84
C LEU A 677 33.46 15.41 -11.46
N GLN A 678 32.55 14.46 -11.55
CA GLN A 678 32.80 13.11 -12.09
C GLN A 678 32.71 13.04 -13.62
N ALA A 679 32.36 14.15 -14.27
CA ALA A 679 32.25 14.25 -15.72
C ALA A 679 33.50 14.90 -16.35
N THR A 680 33.79 14.52 -17.59
CA THR A 680 34.83 15.16 -18.39
C THR A 680 34.24 16.34 -19.15
N VAL A 681 34.81 17.53 -19.00
CA VAL A 681 34.39 18.72 -19.75
C VAL A 681 34.72 18.54 -21.23
N THR A 682 33.72 18.60 -22.10
CA THR A 682 33.84 18.41 -23.55
C THR A 682 33.56 19.68 -24.35
N GLY A 683 33.09 20.75 -23.70
CA GLY A 683 32.84 22.07 -24.27
C GLY A 683 32.55 23.10 -23.18
N PRO A 684 32.28 24.38 -23.54
CA PRO A 684 31.99 25.43 -22.57
C PRO A 684 30.77 25.11 -21.70
N ASP A 685 29.72 24.56 -22.31
CA ASP A 685 28.47 24.16 -21.63
C ASP A 685 28.15 22.67 -21.89
N GLN A 686 29.19 21.85 -22.04
CA GLN A 686 29.06 20.41 -22.32
C GLN A 686 30.02 19.58 -21.48
N ALA A 687 29.51 18.49 -20.91
CA ALA A 687 30.32 17.50 -20.21
C ALA A 687 29.80 16.08 -20.50
N THR A 688 30.69 15.09 -20.38
CA THR A 688 30.36 13.67 -20.53
C THR A 688 30.67 12.92 -19.24
N LEU A 689 29.66 12.27 -18.65
CA LEU A 689 29.76 11.43 -17.47
C LEU A 689 29.90 9.97 -17.89
N ASN A 690 31.01 9.33 -17.53
CA ASN A 690 31.13 7.89 -17.55
C ASN A 690 30.44 7.32 -16.29
N PRO A 691 29.38 6.50 -16.42
CA PRO A 691 28.66 5.95 -15.27
C PRO A 691 29.56 5.18 -14.29
N MET A 692 30.68 4.60 -14.74
CA MET A 692 31.61 3.88 -13.88
C MET A 692 32.30 4.78 -12.84
N ASN A 693 32.33 6.09 -13.04
CA ASN A 693 32.88 7.04 -12.07
C ASN A 693 31.96 7.27 -10.86
N VAL A 694 30.71 6.84 -10.95
CA VAL A 694 29.68 6.99 -9.90
C VAL A 694 29.03 5.65 -9.57
N LEU A 695 29.78 4.57 -9.76
CA LEU A 695 29.41 3.20 -9.42
C LEU A 695 30.56 2.52 -8.65
N PRO A 696 30.28 1.52 -7.79
CA PRO A 696 31.29 0.86 -6.98
C PRO A 696 32.45 0.30 -7.83
N PRO A 697 33.72 0.56 -7.45
CA PRO A 697 34.17 0.98 -6.12
C PRO A 697 34.15 2.50 -5.86
N ASN A 698 33.75 3.32 -6.82
CA ASN A 698 33.61 4.76 -6.61
C ASN A 698 32.34 5.09 -5.81
N PRO A 699 32.27 6.24 -5.13
CA PRO A 699 31.07 6.70 -4.46
C PRO A 699 29.88 6.78 -5.42
N GLU A 700 28.72 6.30 -4.99
CA GLU A 700 27.47 6.27 -5.77
C GLU A 700 26.75 7.64 -5.81
N LYS A 701 27.53 8.71 -6.00
CA LYS A 701 27.04 10.09 -5.99
C LYS A 701 27.69 10.94 -7.08
N VAL A 702 26.90 11.83 -7.65
CA VAL A 702 27.34 12.88 -8.57
C VAL A 702 27.48 14.19 -7.79
N THR A 703 28.60 14.88 -7.96
CA THR A 703 28.87 16.17 -7.31
C THR A 703 28.74 17.28 -8.33
N VAL A 704 27.75 18.16 -8.14
CA VAL A 704 27.58 19.38 -8.93
C VAL A 704 28.21 20.55 -8.18
N ARG A 705 29.12 21.28 -8.82
CA ARG A 705 29.79 22.46 -8.27
C ARG A 705 29.28 23.72 -8.96
N VAL A 706 28.93 24.71 -8.14
CA VAL A 706 28.51 26.03 -8.60
C VAL A 706 29.49 27.06 -8.08
N VAL A 707 30.14 27.82 -8.97
CA VAL A 707 31.03 28.92 -8.58
C VAL A 707 30.19 30.01 -7.93
N SER A 708 30.41 30.27 -6.64
CA SER A 708 29.49 31.06 -5.80
C SER A 708 30.17 32.19 -5.02
N ASP A 709 31.48 32.38 -5.19
CA ASP A 709 32.29 33.39 -4.50
C ASP A 709 31.89 34.85 -4.79
N LYS A 710 31.23 35.08 -5.93
CA LYS A 710 30.74 36.39 -6.36
C LYS A 710 29.23 36.55 -6.22
N PHE A 711 28.54 35.56 -5.67
CA PHE A 711 27.09 35.65 -5.52
C PHE A 711 26.73 36.58 -4.35
N PRO A 712 25.57 37.27 -4.44
CA PRO A 712 25.14 38.15 -3.38
C PRO A 712 25.05 37.40 -2.05
N PRO A 713 25.53 37.99 -0.95
CA PRO A 713 25.37 37.38 0.35
C PRO A 713 23.88 37.21 0.67
N GLY A 714 23.51 36.10 1.31
CA GLY A 714 22.11 35.79 1.62
C GLY A 714 21.33 35.09 0.49
N ALA A 715 21.91 34.93 -0.70
CA ALA A 715 21.31 34.12 -1.76
C ALA A 715 21.46 32.61 -1.47
N ASP A 716 20.56 31.80 -2.04
CA ASP A 716 20.65 30.35 -2.06
C ASP A 716 20.74 29.83 -3.49
N ILE A 717 21.27 28.63 -3.68
CA ILE A 717 21.44 27.96 -4.96
C ILE A 717 20.59 26.69 -4.92
N LYS A 718 19.67 26.54 -5.89
CA LYS A 718 18.93 25.29 -6.12
C LYS A 718 19.39 24.68 -7.44
N VAL A 719 19.96 23.47 -7.40
CA VAL A 719 20.39 22.76 -8.61
C VAL A 719 19.23 21.96 -9.19
N PHE A 720 19.17 21.90 -10.51
CA PHE A 720 18.19 21.16 -11.27
C PHE A 720 18.90 20.23 -12.25
N ILE A 721 18.39 19.00 -12.34
CA ILE A 721 18.74 18.04 -13.39
C ILE A 721 17.43 17.69 -14.10
N THR A 722 17.36 18.01 -15.39
CA THR A 722 16.13 17.90 -16.19
C THR A 722 16.40 17.26 -17.54
N GLY A 723 15.38 16.72 -18.19
CA GLY A 723 15.51 16.10 -19.51
C GLY A 723 14.27 15.30 -19.89
N LYS A 724 14.06 14.15 -19.22
CA LYS A 724 12.87 13.31 -19.39
C LYS A 724 11.79 13.70 -18.37
N PRO A 725 10.53 14.00 -18.78
CA PRO A 725 9.43 14.28 -17.84
C PRO A 725 9.25 13.16 -16.82
N ASP A 726 9.05 13.50 -15.56
CA ASP A 726 8.69 12.60 -14.44
C ASP A 726 9.71 11.51 -14.05
N VAL A 727 10.81 11.31 -14.81
CA VAL A 727 11.84 10.30 -14.54
C VAL A 727 13.23 10.92 -14.49
N GLY A 728 14.00 10.62 -13.43
CA GLY A 728 15.40 11.07 -13.32
C GLY A 728 15.56 12.55 -12.99
N MET A 729 14.56 13.20 -12.39
CA MET A 729 14.64 14.56 -11.85
C MET A 729 14.75 14.52 -10.32
N PRO A 730 15.96 14.37 -9.75
CA PRO A 730 16.13 14.33 -8.30
C PRO A 730 15.71 15.66 -7.67
N ASP A 731 15.01 15.59 -6.53
CA ASP A 731 14.78 16.79 -5.70
C ASP A 731 16.07 17.11 -4.96
N ILE A 732 16.81 18.10 -5.47
CA ILE A 732 18.07 18.55 -4.89
C ILE A 732 17.76 19.75 -3.98
N PRO A 733 17.96 19.65 -2.65
CA PRO A 733 17.69 20.76 -1.74
C PRO A 733 18.54 21.99 -2.07
N ALA A 734 17.95 23.18 -1.92
CA ALA A 734 18.69 24.42 -2.05
C ALA A 734 19.73 24.56 -0.91
N LYS A 735 20.88 25.16 -1.21
CA LYS A 735 21.92 25.49 -0.21
C LYS A 735 22.26 26.97 -0.25
N PRO A 736 22.65 27.59 0.87
CA PRO A 736 23.21 28.94 0.85
C PRO A 736 24.34 29.06 -0.17
N ALA A 737 24.38 30.18 -0.90
CA ALA A 737 25.43 30.55 -1.85
C ALA A 737 26.75 30.90 -1.14
N ARG A 738 27.25 30.00 -0.30
CA ARG A 738 28.46 30.17 0.48
C ARG A 738 29.53 29.23 -0.07
N PRO A 739 30.66 29.77 -0.55
CA PRO A 739 31.78 28.93 -0.98
C PRO A 739 32.28 28.04 0.16
N GLU A 740 32.73 26.84 -0.19
CA GLU A 740 33.41 25.95 0.76
C GLU A 740 34.71 26.60 1.28
N PRO A 741 35.16 26.28 2.52
CA PRO A 741 36.35 26.91 3.09
C PRO A 741 37.59 26.76 2.21
N GLY A 742 38.13 27.88 1.71
CA GLY A 742 39.31 27.92 0.84
C GLY A 742 39.02 27.73 -0.65
N GLU A 743 37.76 27.57 -1.03
CA GLU A 743 37.31 27.35 -2.41
C GLU A 743 36.47 28.53 -2.91
N ASN A 744 36.13 28.52 -4.20
CA ASN A 744 35.25 29.53 -4.83
C ASN A 744 33.89 28.96 -5.25
N TYR A 745 33.54 27.74 -4.84
CA TYR A 745 32.32 27.04 -5.23
C TYR A 745 31.56 26.45 -4.04
N THR A 746 30.28 26.17 -4.27
CA THR A 746 29.40 25.39 -3.38
C THR A 746 29.07 24.06 -4.06
N SER A 747 29.25 22.93 -3.36
CA SER A 747 28.95 21.59 -3.90
C SER A 747 27.58 21.05 -3.50
N PHE A 748 26.95 20.33 -4.44
CA PHE A 748 25.71 19.58 -4.26
C PHE A 748 26.00 18.11 -4.53
N GLU A 749 25.71 17.26 -3.54
CA GLU A 749 25.81 15.81 -3.71
C GLU A 749 24.44 15.28 -4.10
N VAL A 750 24.38 14.62 -5.25
CA VAL A 750 23.18 14.02 -5.82
C VAL A 750 23.42 12.52 -5.89
N GLN A 751 22.49 11.73 -5.37
CA GLN A 751 22.57 10.28 -5.49
C GLN A 751 22.50 9.87 -6.98
N ASN A 752 23.16 8.76 -7.34
CA ASN A 752 23.35 8.39 -8.74
C ASN A 752 22.09 7.81 -9.44
N GLU A 753 20.91 7.77 -8.81
CA GLU A 753 19.74 7.09 -9.38
C GLU A 753 19.28 7.72 -10.69
N PHE A 754 19.45 9.04 -10.84
CA PHE A 754 19.10 9.73 -12.09
C PHE A 754 19.98 9.27 -13.27
N VAL A 755 21.21 8.79 -13.01
CA VAL A 755 22.13 8.32 -14.06
C VAL A 755 21.49 7.17 -14.83
N ALA A 756 20.72 6.31 -14.15
CA ALA A 756 20.00 5.20 -14.78
C ALA A 756 18.99 5.67 -15.85
N ALA A 757 18.30 6.79 -15.61
CA ALA A 757 17.32 7.35 -16.52
C ALA A 757 17.94 7.96 -17.79
N TYR A 758 19.23 8.27 -17.77
CA TYR A 758 19.92 8.94 -18.87
C TYR A 758 21.05 8.11 -19.48
N LEU A 759 21.19 6.82 -19.16
CA LEU A 759 22.17 5.95 -19.83
C LEU A 759 22.03 6.03 -21.36
N ASP A 760 23.16 6.26 -22.05
CA ASP A 760 23.22 6.52 -23.50
C ASP A 760 22.37 7.73 -23.97
N GLY A 761 22.11 8.67 -23.07
CA GLY A 761 21.31 9.86 -23.29
C GLY A 761 21.98 11.13 -22.78
N GLU A 762 21.19 12.20 -22.69
CA GLU A 762 21.64 13.48 -22.17
C GLU A 762 20.59 14.12 -21.26
N CYS A 763 21.07 14.90 -20.30
CA CYS A 763 20.25 15.75 -19.44
C CYS A 763 20.82 17.18 -19.38
N LYS A 764 20.01 18.11 -18.88
CA LYS A 764 20.39 19.49 -18.62
C LYS A 764 20.59 19.67 -17.13
N VAL A 765 21.77 20.15 -16.75
CA VAL A 765 22.10 20.55 -15.38
C VAL A 765 22.20 22.07 -15.33
N PHE A 766 21.41 22.70 -14.49
CA PHE A 766 21.47 24.14 -14.27
C PHE A 766 21.18 24.44 -12.80
N TYR A 767 21.38 25.67 -12.37
CA TYR A 767 20.92 26.10 -11.06
C TYR A 767 20.07 27.36 -11.15
N GLN A 768 19.28 27.57 -10.12
CA GLN A 768 18.63 28.82 -9.86
C GLN A 768 19.28 29.47 -8.65
N LEU A 769 19.69 30.72 -8.81
CA LEU A 769 20.04 31.59 -7.70
C LEU A 769 18.73 32.16 -7.14
N LEU A 770 18.42 31.77 -5.91
CA LEU A 770 17.26 32.21 -5.14
C LEU A 770 17.68 33.38 -4.26
N GLU A 771 17.11 34.54 -4.53
CA GLU A 771 17.30 35.76 -3.77
C GLU A 771 15.92 36.23 -3.27
N ILE A 772 15.90 37.18 -2.33
CA ILE A 772 14.65 37.73 -1.81
C ILE A 772 13.80 38.27 -2.98
N GLY A 773 12.64 37.65 -3.21
CA GLY A 773 11.69 38.04 -4.27
C GLY A 773 12.18 37.81 -5.70
N LYS A 774 13.30 37.11 -5.93
CA LYS A 774 13.83 36.83 -7.27
C LYS A 774 14.42 35.43 -7.40
N THR A 775 14.17 34.82 -8.55
CA THR A 775 14.84 33.59 -8.98
C THR A 775 15.51 33.83 -10.33
N THR A 776 16.83 33.63 -10.41
CA THR A 776 17.60 33.78 -11.65
C THR A 776 18.16 32.43 -12.08
N LYS A 777 17.84 31.98 -13.30
CA LYS A 777 18.35 30.73 -13.86
C LYS A 777 19.76 30.94 -14.43
N SER A 778 20.67 29.98 -14.21
CA SER A 778 22.00 29.94 -14.84
C SER A 778 21.95 29.49 -16.30
N ASP A 779 23.08 29.59 -16.99
CA ASP A 779 23.30 28.83 -18.22
C ASP A 779 23.18 27.31 -17.94
N GLU A 780 22.82 26.54 -18.96
CA GLU A 780 22.59 25.10 -18.86
C GLU A 780 23.83 24.31 -19.28
N LEU A 781 24.32 23.43 -18.41
CA LEU A 781 25.26 22.38 -18.80
C LEU A 781 24.49 21.24 -19.48
N THR A 782 24.86 20.89 -20.70
CA THR A 782 24.43 19.63 -21.32
C THR A 782 25.33 18.49 -20.84
N LEU A 783 24.79 17.60 -20.02
CA LEU A 783 25.50 16.44 -19.48
C LEU A 783 25.10 15.19 -20.27
N LYS A 784 26.03 14.68 -21.07
CA LYS A 784 25.89 13.39 -21.75
C LYS A 784 26.29 12.26 -20.81
N VAL A 785 25.46 11.24 -20.66
CA VAL A 785 25.77 10.06 -19.85
C VAL A 785 26.07 8.89 -20.80
N GLU A 786 27.25 8.29 -20.66
CA GLU A 786 27.67 7.19 -21.53
C GLU A 786 26.86 5.91 -21.27
N ALA A 787 26.79 5.02 -22.25
CA ALA A 787 26.28 3.67 -22.06
C ALA A 787 27.21 2.85 -21.13
N LEU A 788 26.64 1.92 -20.37
CA LEU A 788 27.45 0.92 -19.65
C LEU A 788 28.14 -0.05 -20.64
N PRO A 789 29.35 -0.53 -20.34
CA PRO A 789 30.02 -1.55 -21.17
C PRO A 789 29.15 -2.80 -21.34
N ALA A 790 29.15 -3.39 -22.55
CA ALA A 790 28.34 -4.57 -22.86
C ALA A 790 28.56 -5.76 -21.89
N SER A 791 29.76 -5.88 -21.32
CA SER A 791 30.09 -6.90 -20.33
C SER A 791 29.30 -6.79 -19.03
N GLU A 792 28.86 -5.59 -18.63
CA GLU A 792 28.04 -5.39 -17.43
C GLU A 792 26.62 -5.94 -17.57
N TRP A 793 26.18 -6.25 -18.81
CA TRP A 793 24.86 -6.83 -19.10
C TRP A 793 24.86 -8.36 -19.21
N ASN A 794 26.02 -9.02 -18.99
CA ASN A 794 26.16 -10.47 -18.98
C ASN A 794 25.73 -11.07 -17.63
N LEU A 795 24.42 -11.03 -17.35
CA LEU A 795 23.87 -11.33 -16.02
C LEU A 795 22.88 -12.51 -15.99
N VAL A 796 22.49 -13.04 -17.16
CA VAL A 796 21.48 -14.09 -17.29
C VAL A 796 22.13 -15.47 -17.37
N SER A 797 21.58 -16.45 -16.65
CA SER A 797 21.99 -17.85 -16.77
C SER A 797 20.90 -18.81 -16.33
N VAL A 798 21.01 -20.09 -16.73
CA VAL A 798 20.28 -21.23 -16.19
C VAL A 798 21.32 -22.18 -15.56
N PRO A 799 21.65 -22.02 -14.27
CA PRO A 799 22.80 -22.72 -13.67
C PRO A 799 22.66 -24.25 -13.66
N SER A 800 21.42 -24.77 -13.62
CA SER A 800 21.16 -26.21 -13.64
C SER A 800 21.30 -26.84 -15.04
N ALA A 801 21.47 -26.04 -16.10
CA ALA A 801 21.73 -26.56 -17.43
C ALA A 801 23.18 -27.07 -17.53
N SER A 802 23.35 -28.34 -17.88
CA SER A 802 24.68 -28.95 -18.03
C SER A 802 25.15 -28.79 -19.48
N SER A 803 26.30 -28.15 -19.68
CA SER A 803 26.91 -27.96 -21.01
C SER A 803 25.97 -27.30 -22.04
N GLY A 804 25.10 -26.38 -21.60
CA GLY A 804 24.15 -25.69 -22.48
C GLY A 804 22.91 -26.50 -22.83
N VAL A 805 22.65 -27.62 -22.15
CA VAL A 805 21.47 -28.47 -22.36
C VAL A 805 20.50 -28.35 -21.20
N ILE A 806 19.21 -28.14 -21.53
CA ILE A 806 18.08 -28.18 -20.60
C ILE A 806 17.40 -29.55 -20.74
N ASP A 807 17.37 -30.28 -19.63
CA ASP A 807 16.84 -31.64 -19.50
C ASP A 807 15.41 -31.55 -18.98
N THR A 808 14.41 -31.84 -19.81
CA THR A 808 13.00 -31.62 -19.43
C THR A 808 12.54 -32.47 -18.25
N SER A 809 13.32 -33.47 -17.82
CA SER A 809 13.05 -34.30 -16.65
C SER A 809 13.43 -33.65 -15.31
N LYS A 810 14.09 -32.48 -15.33
CA LYS A 810 14.57 -31.78 -14.13
C LYS A 810 14.00 -30.37 -14.04
N PRO A 811 13.79 -29.84 -12.82
CA PRO A 811 13.44 -28.44 -12.64
C PRO A 811 14.62 -27.54 -13.03
N HIS A 812 14.33 -26.47 -13.76
CA HIS A 812 15.31 -25.47 -14.19
C HIS A 812 14.85 -24.08 -13.77
N ARG A 813 15.80 -23.22 -13.37
CA ARG A 813 15.54 -21.84 -12.99
C ARG A 813 16.44 -20.89 -13.77
N ILE A 814 15.87 -19.76 -14.16
CA ILE A 814 16.60 -18.63 -14.70
C ILE A 814 17.08 -17.80 -13.52
N GLU A 815 18.38 -17.53 -13.49
CA GLU A 815 19.00 -16.60 -12.57
C GLU A 815 19.44 -15.36 -13.34
N VAL A 816 18.95 -14.20 -12.88
CA VAL A 816 19.41 -12.88 -13.34
C VAL A 816 20.15 -12.24 -12.18
N ARG A 817 21.48 -12.14 -12.30
CA ARG A 817 22.32 -11.44 -11.33
C ARG A 817 22.00 -9.95 -11.34
N GLY A 818 22.11 -9.30 -10.19
CA GLY A 818 21.80 -7.88 -10.06
C GLY A 818 22.75 -7.01 -10.88
N TRP A 819 22.19 -6.15 -11.73
CA TRP A 819 22.94 -5.10 -12.41
C TRP A 819 23.35 -4.02 -11.41
N ARG A 820 24.32 -3.20 -11.81
CA ARG A 820 24.93 -2.17 -10.95
C ARG A 820 23.92 -1.18 -10.36
N LEU A 821 22.85 -0.87 -11.10
CA LEU A 821 21.79 0.08 -10.72
C LEU A 821 20.47 -0.60 -10.29
N MET A 822 20.53 -1.87 -9.83
CA MET A 822 19.36 -2.62 -9.40
C MET A 822 18.76 -2.08 -8.10
N LYS A 823 17.49 -1.69 -8.13
CA LYS A 823 16.70 -1.21 -6.99
C LYS A 823 15.24 -1.72 -7.04
N PRO A 824 14.51 -1.71 -5.91
CA PRO A 824 13.09 -2.06 -5.90
C PRO A 824 12.28 -1.16 -6.84
N GLY A 825 11.18 -1.67 -7.38
CA GLY A 825 10.27 -0.91 -8.25
C GLY A 825 10.58 -0.98 -9.75
N GLN A 826 11.78 -1.42 -10.16
CA GLN A 826 12.14 -1.56 -11.58
C GLN A 826 11.42 -2.76 -12.23
N PRO A 827 10.58 -2.58 -13.28
CA PRO A 827 9.94 -3.68 -14.01
C PRO A 827 10.95 -4.56 -14.73
N VAL A 828 10.86 -5.88 -14.53
CA VAL A 828 11.68 -6.87 -15.25
C VAL A 828 10.80 -7.74 -16.14
N TYR A 829 11.27 -7.97 -17.37
CA TYR A 829 10.64 -8.83 -18.35
C TYR A 829 11.55 -10.03 -18.63
N ILE A 830 10.98 -11.24 -18.61
CA ILE A 830 11.69 -12.46 -18.96
C ILE A 830 10.86 -13.22 -20.00
N ASP A 831 11.43 -13.35 -21.19
CA ASP A 831 10.83 -14.05 -22.32
C ASP A 831 11.61 -15.32 -22.64
N LEU A 832 10.86 -16.40 -22.87
CA LEU A 832 11.35 -17.68 -23.34
C LEU A 832 11.03 -17.79 -24.83
N CYS A 833 12.07 -17.75 -25.65
CA CYS A 833 11.96 -17.80 -27.11
C CYS A 833 12.47 -19.15 -27.62
N SER A 834 11.54 -20.02 -28.02
CA SER A 834 11.83 -21.29 -28.69
C SER A 834 10.87 -21.52 -29.87
N SER A 835 10.60 -22.77 -30.26
CA SER A 835 9.51 -23.11 -31.18
C SER A 835 8.12 -22.69 -30.67
N ARG A 836 8.04 -22.33 -29.39
CA ARG A 836 6.94 -21.66 -28.70
C ARG A 836 7.48 -20.44 -27.97
N TYR A 837 6.71 -19.35 -27.96
CA TYR A 837 7.00 -18.15 -27.19
C TYR A 837 6.26 -18.20 -25.86
N HIS A 838 6.90 -17.78 -24.77
CA HIS A 838 6.29 -17.67 -23.46
C HIS A 838 6.86 -16.50 -22.68
N GLU A 839 5.98 -15.64 -22.17
CA GLU A 839 6.35 -14.56 -21.24
C GLU A 839 6.33 -15.12 -19.82
N LEU A 840 7.50 -15.31 -19.23
CA LEU A 840 7.65 -15.88 -17.89
C LEU A 840 7.42 -14.84 -16.80
N ARG A 841 8.01 -13.65 -16.97
CA ARG A 841 7.86 -12.51 -16.06
C ARG A 841 7.41 -11.30 -16.87
N ILE A 842 6.25 -10.74 -16.54
CA ILE A 842 5.59 -9.69 -17.32
C ILE A 842 5.62 -8.38 -16.54
N GLY A 843 6.73 -7.64 -16.65
CA GLY A 843 6.86 -6.32 -16.03
C GLY A 843 6.77 -6.32 -14.50
N ALA A 844 6.93 -7.49 -13.87
CA ALA A 844 6.90 -7.59 -12.42
C ALA A 844 8.12 -6.87 -11.84
N VAL A 845 7.84 -5.89 -10.97
CA VAL A 845 8.85 -5.03 -10.37
C VAL A 845 9.83 -5.84 -9.52
N VAL A 846 11.07 -5.38 -9.45
CA VAL A 846 12.05 -5.89 -8.48
C VAL A 846 11.51 -5.68 -7.07
N SER A 847 11.39 -6.75 -6.31
CA SER A 847 11.00 -6.69 -4.89
C SER A 847 12.18 -6.24 -4.01
N PRO A 848 11.92 -5.73 -2.79
CA PRO A 848 12.98 -5.43 -1.83
C PRO A 848 13.93 -6.61 -1.57
N GLY A 849 13.38 -7.83 -1.46
CA GLY A 849 14.17 -9.05 -1.26
C GLY A 849 15.11 -9.36 -2.43
N GLU A 850 14.61 -9.25 -3.68
CA GLU A 850 15.44 -9.44 -4.89
C GLU A 850 16.52 -8.37 -5.01
N ALA A 851 16.21 -7.11 -4.70
CA ALA A 851 17.17 -6.00 -4.72
C ALA A 851 18.30 -6.20 -3.69
N SER A 852 17.96 -6.60 -2.46
CA SER A 852 18.93 -6.90 -1.41
C SER A 852 19.79 -8.11 -1.73
N ALA A 853 19.21 -9.17 -2.31
CA ALA A 853 19.93 -10.37 -2.72
C ALA A 853 20.78 -10.16 -3.99
N LYS A 854 20.55 -9.08 -4.74
CA LYS A 854 21.10 -8.84 -6.09
C LYS A 854 20.92 -10.07 -6.99
N LEU A 855 19.73 -10.66 -6.93
CA LEU A 855 19.39 -11.88 -7.67
C LEU A 855 17.88 -11.98 -7.88
N ILE A 856 17.48 -12.15 -9.13
CA ILE A 856 16.12 -12.59 -9.51
C ILE A 856 16.22 -14.06 -9.91
N SER A 857 15.31 -14.90 -9.41
CA SER A 857 15.30 -16.33 -9.68
C SER A 857 13.90 -16.80 -10.06
N GLU A 858 13.69 -17.09 -11.33
CA GLU A 858 12.39 -17.53 -11.87
C GLU A 858 12.45 -19.00 -12.30
N GLU A 859 11.41 -19.77 -11.97
CA GLU A 859 11.31 -21.17 -12.39
C GLU A 859 10.84 -21.26 -13.84
N ILE A 860 11.50 -22.09 -14.66
CA ILE A 860 11.01 -22.38 -16.01
C ILE A 860 9.85 -23.39 -15.86
N PRO A 861 8.62 -23.07 -16.27
CA PRO A 861 7.48 -23.95 -16.05
C PRO A 861 7.66 -25.29 -16.77
N SER A 862 7.50 -26.38 -16.04
CA SER A 862 7.55 -27.73 -16.61
C SER A 862 6.48 -27.94 -17.70
N SER A 863 5.33 -27.28 -17.57
CA SER A 863 4.27 -27.23 -18.58
C SER A 863 4.75 -26.60 -19.90
N TYR A 864 5.56 -25.53 -19.84
CA TYR A 864 6.16 -24.91 -21.03
C TYR A 864 7.21 -25.83 -21.66
N LEU A 865 8.12 -26.40 -20.85
CA LEU A 865 9.15 -27.32 -21.35
C LEU A 865 8.57 -28.55 -22.07
N ARG A 866 7.42 -29.07 -21.63
CA ARG A 866 6.71 -30.18 -22.29
C ARG A 866 6.20 -29.84 -23.69
N LEU A 867 5.93 -28.56 -24.00
CA LEU A 867 5.46 -28.13 -25.32
C LEU A 867 6.59 -28.03 -26.35
N LEU A 868 7.85 -28.02 -25.90
CA LEU A 868 9.03 -27.92 -26.77
C LEU A 868 9.39 -29.30 -27.35
N LYS A 869 10.11 -29.31 -28.47
CA LYS A 869 10.59 -30.53 -29.13
C LYS A 869 12.00 -30.87 -28.68
N ASP A 870 12.35 -32.15 -28.79
CA ASP A 870 13.74 -32.58 -28.63
C ASP A 870 14.64 -31.85 -29.64
N GLY A 871 15.75 -31.28 -29.16
CA GLY A 871 16.68 -30.49 -29.98
C GLY A 871 16.27 -29.04 -30.23
N ASP A 872 15.14 -28.55 -29.72
CA ASP A 872 14.76 -27.14 -29.85
C ASP A 872 15.81 -26.21 -29.20
N SER A 873 16.04 -25.05 -29.81
CA SER A 873 16.82 -23.96 -29.19
C SER A 873 15.90 -23.18 -28.25
N LEU A 874 16.33 -22.93 -27.02
CA LEU A 874 15.65 -22.06 -26.06
C LEU A 874 16.54 -20.86 -25.76
N GLU A 875 16.17 -19.71 -26.30
CA GLU A 875 16.77 -18.42 -25.97
C GLU A 875 16.02 -17.77 -24.80
N VAL A 876 16.76 -17.32 -23.80
CA VAL A 876 16.22 -16.55 -22.67
C VAL A 876 16.57 -15.09 -22.89
N HIS A 877 15.54 -14.28 -23.13
CA HIS A 877 15.65 -12.83 -23.31
C HIS A 877 15.19 -12.15 -22.02
N VAL A 878 16.04 -11.28 -21.47
CA VAL A 878 15.72 -10.51 -20.27
C VAL A 878 15.90 -9.04 -20.59
N SER A 879 14.93 -8.22 -20.20
CA SER A 879 15.05 -6.77 -20.25
C SER A 879 14.54 -6.14 -18.96
N VAL A 880 15.13 -5.00 -18.61
CA VAL A 880 14.77 -4.25 -17.40
C VAL A 880 14.45 -2.81 -17.75
N ASN A 881 13.32 -2.32 -17.24
CA ASN A 881 13.02 -0.91 -17.34
C ASN A 881 13.66 -0.16 -16.15
N LEU A 882 14.72 0.60 -16.45
CA LEU A 882 15.47 1.37 -15.45
C LEU A 882 14.73 2.64 -15.00
N GLU A 883 13.69 3.03 -15.73
CA GLU A 883 12.87 4.24 -15.55
C GLU A 883 11.62 3.98 -14.71
N GLU A 884 11.43 2.76 -14.19
CA GLU A 884 10.25 2.32 -13.41
C GLU A 884 8.91 2.43 -14.18
N GLN A 885 8.99 2.60 -15.50
CA GLN A 885 7.82 2.58 -16.38
C GLN A 885 7.45 1.15 -16.76
N HIS A 886 6.16 0.87 -16.84
CA HIS A 886 5.64 -0.46 -17.18
C HIS A 886 5.63 -0.72 -18.71
N ASP A 887 6.56 -0.10 -19.44
CA ASP A 887 6.72 -0.29 -20.88
C ASP A 887 7.94 -1.19 -21.17
N LYS A 888 7.69 -2.27 -21.91
CA LYS A 888 8.70 -3.26 -22.33
C LYS A 888 9.56 -2.73 -23.48
N PHE A 889 9.03 -1.83 -24.31
CA PHE A 889 9.73 -1.33 -25.51
C PHE A 889 10.88 -0.36 -25.17
N SER A 890 10.80 0.32 -24.03
CA SER A 890 11.85 1.20 -23.51
C SER A 890 12.82 0.50 -22.54
N ALA A 891 12.65 -0.82 -22.31
CA ALA A 891 13.49 -1.56 -21.37
C ALA A 891 14.89 -1.85 -21.94
N GLN A 892 15.91 -1.74 -21.08
CA GLN A 892 17.29 -2.09 -21.39
C GLN A 892 17.46 -3.61 -21.50
N PRO A 893 17.82 -4.16 -22.67
CA PRO A 893 18.05 -5.59 -22.82
C PRO A 893 19.36 -6.03 -22.14
N LEU A 894 19.32 -7.20 -21.52
CA LEU A 894 20.50 -7.94 -21.07
C LEU A 894 20.98 -8.87 -22.19
N THR A 895 22.21 -9.39 -22.08
CA THR A 895 22.75 -10.34 -23.05
C THR A 895 21.95 -11.66 -23.01
N PRO A 896 21.29 -12.07 -24.11
CA PRO A 896 20.54 -13.32 -24.15
C PRO A 896 21.46 -14.54 -24.00
N VAL A 897 20.92 -15.60 -23.41
CA VAL A 897 21.59 -16.92 -23.33
C VAL A 897 20.78 -17.97 -24.06
N ASN A 898 21.45 -18.94 -24.66
CA ASN A 898 20.81 -19.98 -25.48
C ASN A 898 21.15 -21.39 -24.97
N TYR A 899 20.14 -22.25 -24.96
CA TYR A 899 20.21 -23.64 -24.52
C TYR A 899 19.56 -24.58 -25.54
N THR A 900 19.93 -25.86 -25.51
CA THR A 900 19.28 -26.92 -26.33
C THR A 900 18.38 -27.79 -25.45
N ILE A 901 17.16 -28.08 -25.91
CA ILE A 901 16.19 -28.93 -25.21
C ILE A 901 16.48 -30.42 -25.46
N LYS A 902 16.35 -31.24 -24.43
CA LYS A 902 16.41 -32.71 -24.52
C LYS A 902 15.19 -33.39 -23.85
N LYS A 903 14.42 -34.21 -24.60
CA LYS A 903 13.21 -34.96 -24.16
C LYS A 903 13.47 -36.47 -23.96
N MET A 904 12.63 -37.16 -23.18
CA MET A 904 12.60 -38.63 -23.04
C MET A 904 11.21 -39.22 -23.37
N SER A 905 11.13 -40.41 -24.01
CA SER A 905 9.89 -41.15 -24.35
C SER A 905 9.43 -42.07 -23.21
N GLY A 906 8.10 -42.27 -23.07
CA GLY A 906 7.50 -43.12 -22.04
C GLY A 906 7.20 -42.41 -20.71
N GLU A 907 7.07 -41.08 -20.74
CA GLU A 907 6.84 -40.26 -19.55
C GLU A 907 5.36 -40.32 -19.14
N ILE A 908 5.11 -40.57 -17.85
CA ILE A 908 3.78 -40.34 -17.25
C ILE A 908 3.56 -38.83 -17.22
N VAL A 909 2.73 -38.33 -18.12
CA VAL A 909 2.47 -36.89 -18.28
C VAL A 909 1.31 -36.40 -17.42
N GLY A 910 0.51 -37.31 -16.86
CA GLY A 910 -0.56 -36.98 -15.92
C GLY A 910 -1.35 -38.18 -15.41
N SER A 911 -2.26 -37.91 -14.47
CA SER A 911 -3.25 -38.88 -14.01
C SER A 911 -4.58 -38.20 -13.75
N VAL A 912 -5.67 -38.81 -14.20
CA VAL A 912 -7.04 -38.32 -14.01
C VAL A 912 -7.75 -39.16 -12.97
N THR A 913 -8.26 -38.55 -11.91
CA THR A 913 -9.07 -39.24 -10.91
C THR A 913 -10.46 -39.54 -11.47
N VAL A 914 -10.89 -40.80 -11.36
CA VAL A 914 -12.16 -41.30 -11.91
C VAL A 914 -12.95 -42.06 -10.84
N ARG A 915 -14.16 -42.53 -11.18
CA ARG A 915 -14.98 -43.31 -10.23
C ARG A 915 -14.33 -44.63 -9.84
N ASN A 916 -14.68 -45.13 -8.65
CA ASN A 916 -14.06 -46.32 -8.03
C ASN A 916 -13.97 -47.53 -8.97
N GLY A 917 -12.77 -48.12 -9.09
CA GLY A 917 -12.50 -49.32 -9.88
C GLY A 917 -12.65 -49.16 -11.40
N PRO A 918 -11.96 -48.19 -12.04
CA PRO A 918 -11.95 -48.09 -13.51
C PRO A 918 -11.47 -49.40 -14.14
N THR A 919 -12.27 -49.95 -15.05
CA THR A 919 -12.04 -51.30 -15.59
C THR A 919 -12.11 -51.36 -17.10
N TYR A 920 -12.86 -50.48 -17.77
CA TYR A 920 -12.92 -50.42 -19.24
C TYR A 920 -12.63 -49.00 -19.74
N LEU A 921 -11.95 -48.91 -20.88
CA LEU A 921 -11.56 -47.64 -21.51
C LEU A 921 -11.91 -47.68 -23.00
N ALA A 922 -12.33 -46.54 -23.55
CA ALA A 922 -12.43 -46.32 -24.98
C ALA A 922 -12.01 -44.89 -25.32
N ILE A 923 -11.34 -44.70 -26.46
CA ILE A 923 -10.94 -43.39 -26.98
C ILE A 923 -11.93 -42.99 -28.08
N SER A 924 -12.28 -41.70 -28.15
CA SER A 924 -13.08 -41.17 -29.26
C SER A 924 -12.32 -41.30 -30.59
N PRO A 925 -13.04 -41.43 -31.73
CA PRO A 925 -12.40 -41.57 -33.04
C PRO A 925 -11.52 -40.38 -33.47
N ASP A 926 -11.76 -39.20 -32.91
CA ASP A 926 -10.97 -37.98 -33.11
C ASP A 926 -9.81 -37.84 -32.11
N ASP A 927 -9.56 -38.87 -31.29
CA ASP A 927 -8.55 -38.93 -30.24
C ASP A 927 -8.67 -37.88 -29.11
N ASN A 928 -9.70 -37.03 -29.10
CA ASN A 928 -9.82 -35.91 -28.14
C ASN A 928 -10.45 -36.29 -26.79
N ARG A 929 -11.12 -37.43 -26.67
CA ARG A 929 -11.84 -37.83 -25.45
C ARG A 929 -11.55 -39.26 -25.06
N VAL A 930 -11.44 -39.47 -23.75
CA VAL A 930 -11.31 -40.81 -23.15
C VAL A 930 -12.52 -41.09 -22.28
N TYR A 931 -13.20 -42.20 -22.58
CA TYR A 931 -14.35 -42.71 -21.83
C TYR A 931 -13.89 -43.84 -20.91
N VAL A 932 -14.29 -43.77 -19.64
CA VAL A 932 -13.86 -44.69 -18.58
C VAL A 932 -15.07 -45.26 -17.89
N ALA A 933 -15.24 -46.59 -17.91
CA ALA A 933 -16.30 -47.26 -17.16
C ALA A 933 -15.75 -47.92 -15.88
N SER A 934 -16.37 -47.58 -14.75
CA SER A 934 -15.92 -47.95 -13.41
C SER A 934 -16.88 -48.94 -12.74
N THR A 935 -16.32 -50.00 -12.16
CA THR A 935 -17.05 -51.17 -11.63
C THR A 935 -16.94 -51.34 -10.10
N GLY A 936 -16.25 -50.45 -9.40
CA GLY A 936 -15.98 -50.55 -7.97
C GLY A 936 -17.21 -50.38 -7.08
N THR A 937 -17.13 -50.88 -5.84
CA THR A 937 -18.19 -50.78 -4.83
C THR A 937 -18.42 -49.32 -4.41
N GLY A 938 -19.67 -48.89 -4.27
CA GLY A 938 -20.01 -47.50 -3.87
C GLY A 938 -20.44 -46.55 -4.99
N GLY A 939 -20.59 -47.04 -6.24
CA GLY A 939 -21.38 -46.36 -7.27
C GLY A 939 -20.75 -46.42 -8.66
N TYR A 940 -21.23 -47.37 -9.48
CA TYR A 940 -20.87 -47.56 -10.89
C TYR A 940 -21.04 -46.27 -11.70
N GLY A 941 -20.28 -46.10 -12.78
CA GLY A 941 -20.45 -44.93 -13.64
C GLY A 941 -19.46 -44.84 -14.79
N ILE A 942 -19.64 -43.79 -15.57
CA ILE A 942 -18.79 -43.42 -16.71
C ILE A 942 -18.16 -42.06 -16.41
N THR A 943 -16.84 -41.95 -16.55
CA THR A 943 -16.12 -40.67 -16.55
C THR A 943 -15.57 -40.41 -17.94
N VAL A 944 -15.70 -39.18 -18.43
CA VAL A 944 -15.16 -38.72 -19.70
C VAL A 944 -14.23 -37.56 -19.42
N PHE A 945 -13.03 -37.60 -20.00
CA PHE A 945 -12.06 -36.54 -19.88
C PHE A 945 -11.40 -36.22 -21.22
N ASP A 946 -10.88 -35.01 -21.34
CA ASP A 946 -10.13 -34.54 -22.51
C ASP A 946 -8.76 -35.24 -22.55
N SER A 947 -8.45 -35.87 -23.67
CA SER A 947 -7.26 -36.72 -23.81
C SER A 947 -5.95 -35.92 -23.76
N ASP A 948 -5.99 -34.63 -24.10
CA ASP A 948 -4.84 -33.76 -24.17
C ASP A 948 -4.54 -33.12 -22.81
N THR A 949 -5.57 -32.55 -22.18
CA THR A 949 -5.44 -31.79 -20.93
C THR A 949 -5.63 -32.64 -19.68
N GLY A 950 -6.30 -33.80 -19.79
CA GLY A 950 -6.70 -34.62 -18.65
C GLY A 950 -7.89 -34.03 -17.86
N GLU A 951 -8.51 -32.95 -18.34
CA GLU A 951 -9.65 -32.33 -17.66
C GLU A 951 -10.90 -33.22 -17.77
N THR A 952 -11.54 -33.46 -16.63
CA THR A 952 -12.79 -34.24 -16.60
C THR A 952 -13.94 -33.41 -17.19
N ILE A 953 -14.52 -33.92 -18.28
CA ILE A 953 -15.64 -33.31 -19.00
C ILE A 953 -16.96 -33.65 -18.32
N ILE A 954 -17.21 -34.93 -18.05
CA ILE A 954 -18.46 -35.39 -17.42
C ILE A 954 -18.24 -36.68 -16.64
N THR A 955 -18.92 -36.81 -15.50
CA THR A 955 -19.02 -38.06 -14.75
C THR A 955 -20.48 -38.39 -14.48
N GLN A 956 -20.93 -39.54 -14.98
CA GLN A 956 -22.32 -40.00 -14.91
C GLN A 956 -22.41 -41.31 -14.12
N PRO A 957 -23.14 -41.37 -13.00
CA PRO A 957 -23.40 -42.64 -12.33
C PRO A 957 -24.28 -43.57 -13.18
N LEU A 958 -24.00 -44.86 -13.12
CA LEU A 958 -24.80 -45.93 -13.70
C LEU A 958 -25.55 -46.68 -12.60
N ALA A 959 -26.78 -47.10 -12.91
CA ALA A 959 -27.60 -47.87 -11.97
C ALA A 959 -27.07 -49.30 -11.75
N TYR A 960 -26.29 -49.82 -12.70
CA TYR A 960 -25.81 -51.20 -12.71
C TYR A 960 -24.33 -51.28 -13.12
N PRO A 961 -23.60 -52.33 -12.71
CA PRO A 961 -22.18 -52.47 -13.03
C PRO A 961 -21.95 -52.56 -14.55
N PRO A 962 -21.04 -51.76 -15.12
CA PRO A 962 -20.65 -51.92 -16.51
C PRO A 962 -19.82 -53.19 -16.70
N ALA A 963 -19.95 -53.80 -17.87
CA ALA A 963 -19.24 -55.03 -18.28
C ALA A 963 -18.41 -54.86 -19.57
N GLY A 964 -18.45 -53.67 -20.17
CA GLY A 964 -17.81 -53.35 -21.44
C GLY A 964 -18.19 -51.95 -21.91
N LEU A 965 -17.33 -51.35 -22.72
CA LEU A 965 -17.46 -49.99 -23.25
C LEU A 965 -16.80 -49.93 -24.63
N VAL A 966 -17.51 -49.37 -25.62
CA VAL A 966 -16.93 -49.11 -26.95
C VAL A 966 -17.52 -47.85 -27.57
N THR A 967 -16.70 -47.13 -28.33
CA THR A 967 -17.11 -45.96 -29.13
C THR A 967 -17.58 -46.41 -30.51
N LYS A 968 -18.62 -45.77 -31.03
CA LYS A 968 -18.98 -45.90 -32.45
C LYS A 968 -18.00 -45.06 -33.27
N PRO A 969 -17.48 -45.55 -34.42
CA PRO A 969 -16.51 -44.83 -35.26
C PRO A 969 -16.93 -43.44 -35.77
N ASP A 970 -18.23 -43.13 -35.79
CA ASP A 970 -18.72 -41.79 -36.15
C ASP A 970 -18.61 -40.78 -34.99
N GLY A 971 -18.30 -41.24 -33.77
CA GLY A 971 -18.06 -40.39 -32.60
C GLY A 971 -19.32 -39.91 -31.88
N ASP A 972 -20.52 -40.24 -32.37
CA ASP A 972 -21.79 -39.72 -31.86
C ASP A 972 -22.38 -40.57 -30.71
N VAL A 973 -21.99 -41.84 -30.64
CA VAL A 973 -22.57 -42.83 -29.71
C VAL A 973 -21.48 -43.65 -29.03
N ILE A 974 -21.64 -43.88 -27.73
CA ILE A 974 -20.94 -44.95 -27.01
C ILE A 974 -21.92 -46.05 -26.62
N TYR A 975 -21.44 -47.29 -26.60
CA TYR A 975 -22.18 -48.44 -26.11
C TYR A 975 -21.58 -48.95 -24.82
N VAL A 976 -22.43 -49.19 -23.82
CA VAL A 976 -22.03 -49.68 -22.49
C VAL A 976 -22.87 -50.87 -22.13
N SER A 977 -22.23 -52.04 -21.94
CA SER A 977 -22.92 -53.23 -21.47
C SER A 977 -23.07 -53.20 -19.96
N LEU A 978 -24.23 -53.62 -19.44
CA LEU A 978 -24.55 -53.62 -18.02
C LEU A 978 -24.83 -55.03 -17.52
N TYR A 979 -24.20 -55.37 -16.39
CA TYR A 979 -24.39 -56.65 -15.72
C TYR A 979 -25.57 -56.59 -14.74
N ASN A 980 -26.46 -57.59 -14.78
CA ASN A 980 -27.64 -57.73 -13.93
C ASN A 980 -28.56 -56.50 -13.93
N SER A 981 -28.72 -55.86 -15.11
CA SER A 981 -29.42 -54.58 -15.26
C SER A 981 -30.90 -54.60 -14.88
N ARG A 982 -31.61 -55.72 -15.00
CA ARG A 982 -33.03 -55.83 -14.61
C ARG A 982 -33.33 -57.22 -14.06
N TYR A 983 -34.34 -57.36 -13.20
CA TYR A 983 -34.83 -58.68 -12.76
C TYR A 983 -36.20 -58.96 -13.39
N GLN A 984 -36.31 -60.00 -14.21
CA GLN A 984 -37.53 -60.38 -14.93
C GLN A 984 -37.71 -61.90 -15.00
N ASN A 985 -38.94 -62.40 -14.83
CA ASN A 985 -39.29 -63.83 -14.93
C ASN A 985 -38.36 -64.78 -14.14
N SER A 986 -38.01 -64.39 -12.90
CA SER A 986 -37.14 -65.13 -11.98
C SER A 986 -35.64 -65.16 -12.35
N TYR A 987 -35.18 -64.36 -13.32
CA TYR A 987 -33.76 -64.22 -13.70
C TYR A 987 -33.36 -62.76 -13.90
N TYR A 988 -32.05 -62.47 -13.85
CA TYR A 988 -31.54 -61.15 -14.24
C TYR A 988 -31.51 -61.01 -15.76
N VAL A 989 -31.63 -59.81 -16.31
CA VAL A 989 -31.49 -59.50 -17.73
C VAL A 989 -30.42 -58.43 -17.87
N ASN A 990 -29.62 -58.53 -18.93
CA ASN A 990 -28.53 -57.60 -19.20
C ASN A 990 -28.94 -56.64 -20.32
N ASP A 991 -28.50 -55.40 -20.21
CA ASP A 991 -28.83 -54.35 -21.17
C ASP A 991 -27.55 -53.74 -21.70
N ILE A 992 -27.56 -53.37 -22.98
CA ILE A 992 -26.55 -52.51 -23.57
C ILE A 992 -27.18 -51.12 -23.72
N LEU A 993 -26.60 -50.12 -23.08
CA LEU A 993 -27.00 -48.73 -23.24
C LEU A 993 -26.27 -48.13 -24.44
N ALA A 994 -27.03 -47.61 -25.40
CA ALA A 994 -26.53 -46.67 -26.39
C ALA A 994 -26.66 -45.25 -25.79
N LEU A 995 -25.54 -44.57 -25.59
CA LEU A 995 -25.48 -43.25 -24.96
C LEU A 995 -24.95 -42.21 -25.95
N ASN A 996 -25.49 -41.00 -25.91
CA ASN A 996 -25.00 -39.89 -26.71
C ASN A 996 -23.67 -39.36 -26.12
N THR A 997 -22.66 -39.10 -26.95
CA THR A 997 -21.32 -38.68 -26.51
C THR A 997 -21.24 -37.23 -26.02
N THR A 998 -22.26 -36.41 -26.29
CA THR A 998 -22.32 -35.00 -25.87
C THR A 998 -22.76 -34.85 -24.41
N ASN A 999 -23.75 -35.64 -23.98
CA ASN A 999 -24.36 -35.50 -22.64
C ASN A 999 -24.51 -36.81 -21.86
N LEU A 1000 -24.04 -37.94 -22.40
CA LEU A 1000 -24.24 -39.29 -21.85
C LEU A 1000 -25.70 -39.69 -21.63
N GLY A 1001 -26.64 -39.00 -22.28
CA GLY A 1001 -28.06 -39.34 -22.27
C GLY A 1001 -28.31 -40.68 -22.95
N THR A 1002 -29.16 -41.50 -22.35
CA THR A 1002 -29.54 -42.80 -22.93
C THR A 1002 -30.40 -42.61 -24.17
N ILE A 1003 -29.85 -42.96 -25.32
CA ILE A 1003 -30.57 -43.04 -26.61
C ILE A 1003 -31.50 -44.25 -26.59
N LYS A 1004 -30.97 -45.41 -26.17
CA LYS A 1004 -31.73 -46.65 -26.07
C LYS A 1004 -31.09 -47.65 -25.11
N ALA A 1005 -31.93 -48.34 -24.33
CA ALA A 1005 -31.54 -49.55 -23.62
C ALA A 1005 -31.90 -50.77 -24.48
N ILE A 1006 -30.88 -51.53 -24.90
CA ILE A 1006 -31.01 -52.67 -25.80
C ILE A 1006 -30.94 -53.94 -24.96
N THR A 1007 -32.06 -54.61 -24.83
CA THR A 1007 -32.16 -55.83 -24.02
C THR A 1007 -31.47 -57.00 -24.70
N THR A 1008 -30.52 -57.61 -24.01
CA THR A 1008 -29.82 -58.82 -24.45
C THR A 1008 -29.97 -59.92 -23.40
N SER A 1009 -29.84 -61.18 -23.82
CA SER A 1009 -29.83 -62.29 -22.86
C SER A 1009 -28.59 -62.22 -21.96
N GLN A 1010 -27.43 -61.83 -22.51
CA GLN A 1010 -26.15 -61.66 -21.83
C GLN A 1010 -25.31 -60.55 -22.50
N SER A 1011 -24.39 -59.94 -21.76
CA SER A 1011 -23.46 -58.95 -22.33
C SER A 1011 -22.15 -58.89 -21.54
N GLY A 1012 -21.03 -59.24 -22.19
CA GLY A 1012 -19.65 -59.06 -21.74
C GLY A 1012 -19.00 -57.79 -22.29
N GLU A 1013 -17.69 -57.84 -22.57
CA GLU A 1013 -16.99 -56.74 -23.25
C GLU A 1013 -17.63 -56.45 -24.61
N LEU A 1014 -17.41 -55.24 -25.12
CA LEU A 1014 -18.00 -54.80 -26.38
C LEU A 1014 -16.91 -54.50 -27.40
N ILE A 1015 -17.15 -54.86 -28.65
CA ILE A 1015 -16.31 -54.44 -29.77
C ILE A 1015 -17.18 -53.99 -30.94
N THR A 1016 -16.77 -52.93 -31.62
CA THR A 1016 -17.44 -52.40 -32.81
C THR A 1016 -16.72 -52.89 -34.07
N ASN A 1017 -17.44 -53.12 -35.16
CA ASN A 1017 -16.77 -53.29 -36.45
C ASN A 1017 -16.23 -51.96 -36.98
N ASN A 1018 -15.28 -52.02 -37.91
CA ASN A 1018 -14.57 -50.83 -38.38
C ASN A 1018 -15.48 -49.74 -38.95
N ASN A 1019 -16.56 -50.13 -39.63
CA ASN A 1019 -17.51 -49.18 -40.22
C ASN A 1019 -18.62 -48.74 -39.24
N GLY A 1020 -18.61 -49.25 -38.00
CA GLY A 1020 -19.55 -48.87 -36.96
C GLY A 1020 -20.98 -49.36 -37.15
N SER A 1021 -21.26 -50.20 -38.14
CA SER A 1021 -22.61 -50.71 -38.41
C SER A 1021 -23.08 -51.76 -37.41
N ARG A 1022 -22.16 -52.41 -36.70
CA ARG A 1022 -22.46 -53.47 -35.73
C ARG A 1022 -21.59 -53.36 -34.48
N VAL A 1023 -22.22 -53.58 -33.33
CA VAL A 1023 -21.54 -53.85 -32.06
C VAL A 1023 -21.74 -55.32 -31.70
N TYR A 1024 -20.67 -55.97 -31.25
CA TYR A 1024 -20.68 -57.35 -30.80
C TYR A 1024 -20.40 -57.39 -29.31
N SER A 1025 -21.21 -58.15 -28.58
CA SER A 1025 -20.98 -58.38 -27.16
C SER A 1025 -20.28 -59.71 -26.93
N GLY A 1026 -19.30 -59.73 -26.01
CA GLY A 1026 -18.78 -60.97 -25.44
C GLY A 1026 -19.80 -61.67 -24.56
N TYR A 1027 -19.42 -62.83 -24.05
CA TYR A 1027 -20.22 -63.65 -23.16
C TYR A 1027 -20.04 -63.17 -21.70
N LEU A 1028 -21.03 -63.38 -20.84
CA LEU A 1028 -20.90 -63.26 -19.39
C LEU A 1028 -21.90 -64.23 -18.75
N SER A 1029 -21.47 -65.01 -17.76
CA SER A 1029 -22.28 -66.12 -17.26
C SER A 1029 -23.58 -65.65 -16.59
N HIS A 1030 -24.64 -66.43 -16.77
CA HIS A 1030 -25.96 -66.18 -16.19
C HIS A 1030 -26.60 -67.48 -15.71
N TYR A 1031 -27.36 -67.43 -14.61
CA TYR A 1031 -27.96 -68.61 -13.96
C TYR A 1031 -29.34 -68.90 -14.58
N PHE A 1032 -29.56 -70.08 -15.19
CA PHE A 1032 -30.89 -70.48 -15.70
C PHE A 1032 -31.35 -71.84 -15.15
N ILE A 1033 -32.67 -72.07 -15.18
CA ILE A 1033 -33.40 -73.25 -14.67
C ILE A 1033 -32.72 -74.55 -15.14
N SER A 1034 -32.55 -75.51 -14.21
CA SER A 1034 -31.97 -76.86 -14.41
C SER A 1034 -30.44 -77.03 -14.37
N HIS A 1035 -29.70 -76.17 -13.62
CA HIS A 1035 -28.24 -76.30 -13.36
C HIS A 1035 -27.31 -76.12 -14.58
N TYR A 1036 -27.79 -75.63 -15.74
CA TYR A 1036 -26.96 -75.32 -16.92
C TYR A 1036 -26.71 -73.81 -17.07
N TYR A 1037 -25.47 -73.43 -17.38
CA TYR A 1037 -25.10 -72.06 -17.78
C TYR A 1037 -25.23 -71.91 -19.30
N ALA A 1038 -26.03 -70.94 -19.75
CA ALA A 1038 -26.03 -70.49 -21.14
C ALA A 1038 -24.89 -69.47 -21.35
N TYR A 1039 -24.27 -69.45 -22.53
CA TYR A 1039 -23.35 -68.41 -22.97
C TYR A 1039 -23.80 -67.93 -24.34
N THR A 1040 -24.30 -66.69 -24.44
CA THR A 1040 -24.80 -66.11 -25.69
C THR A 1040 -24.15 -64.75 -25.98
N SER A 1041 -23.66 -64.55 -27.20
CA SER A 1041 -23.22 -63.25 -27.70
C SER A 1041 -24.28 -62.67 -28.60
N SER A 1042 -24.38 -61.36 -28.60
CA SER A 1042 -25.34 -60.62 -29.41
C SER A 1042 -24.60 -59.76 -30.43
N SER A 1043 -25.13 -59.71 -31.65
CA SER A 1043 -24.82 -58.67 -32.63
C SER A 1043 -25.91 -57.62 -32.56
N ILE A 1044 -25.52 -56.37 -32.40
CA ILE A 1044 -26.38 -55.22 -32.30
C ILE A 1044 -26.22 -54.41 -33.58
N ASP A 1045 -27.31 -54.19 -34.29
CA ASP A 1045 -27.35 -53.24 -35.41
C ASP A 1045 -27.39 -51.81 -34.83
N THR A 1046 -26.39 -51.00 -35.15
CA THR A 1046 -26.20 -49.67 -34.54
C THR A 1046 -27.11 -48.60 -35.13
N THR A 1047 -27.69 -48.84 -36.31
CA THR A 1047 -28.65 -47.93 -36.94
C THR A 1047 -30.02 -48.02 -36.26
N SER A 1048 -30.49 -49.23 -36.00
CA SER A 1048 -31.76 -49.50 -35.33
C SER A 1048 -31.64 -49.59 -33.80
N ASN A 1049 -30.42 -49.76 -33.29
CA ASN A 1049 -30.13 -50.10 -31.90
C ASN A 1049 -30.98 -51.30 -31.45
N THR A 1050 -30.96 -52.39 -32.23
CA THR A 1050 -31.67 -53.64 -31.92
C THR A 1050 -30.73 -54.84 -32.08
N VAL A 1051 -31.04 -55.93 -31.38
CA VAL A 1051 -30.34 -57.20 -31.55
C VAL A 1051 -30.66 -57.72 -32.96
N SER A 1052 -29.64 -57.80 -33.81
CA SER A 1052 -29.74 -58.28 -35.20
C SER A 1052 -29.41 -59.76 -35.35
N GLY A 1053 -28.81 -60.37 -34.34
CA GLY A 1053 -28.56 -61.82 -34.28
C GLY A 1053 -27.85 -62.23 -32.99
N THR A 1054 -27.82 -63.54 -32.71
CA THR A 1054 -27.07 -64.13 -31.59
C THR A 1054 -26.13 -65.21 -32.09
N PHE A 1055 -24.96 -65.36 -31.44
CA PHE A 1055 -23.90 -66.28 -31.89
C PHE A 1055 -23.07 -66.87 -30.74
N ASN A 1056 -22.35 -67.95 -31.06
CA ASN A 1056 -21.71 -68.93 -30.17
C ASN A 1056 -22.52 -69.24 -28.89
N ASN A 1057 -23.73 -69.77 -29.10
CA ASN A 1057 -24.63 -70.22 -28.04
C ASN A 1057 -24.17 -71.57 -27.47
N TYR A 1058 -23.75 -71.62 -26.20
CA TYR A 1058 -23.36 -72.86 -25.52
C TYR A 1058 -24.10 -73.08 -24.21
N TYR A 1059 -24.44 -74.34 -23.90
CA TYR A 1059 -25.05 -74.75 -22.62
C TYR A 1059 -24.14 -75.75 -21.93
N THR A 1060 -23.63 -75.42 -20.74
CA THR A 1060 -22.64 -76.27 -20.05
C THR A 1060 -22.89 -76.37 -18.54
N LEU A 1061 -22.49 -77.50 -17.94
CA LEU A 1061 -22.45 -77.72 -16.49
C LEU A 1061 -21.07 -77.29 -15.98
N ASN A 1062 -21.01 -76.39 -14.99
CA ASN A 1062 -19.77 -75.90 -14.34
C ASN A 1062 -18.75 -75.28 -15.32
N ALA A 1063 -19.03 -74.06 -15.78
CA ALA A 1063 -18.17 -73.30 -16.68
C ALA A 1063 -17.70 -71.96 -16.07
N ALA A 1064 -16.49 -71.54 -16.44
CA ALA A 1064 -15.92 -70.25 -16.09
C ALA A 1064 -16.28 -69.20 -17.16
N SER A 1065 -16.55 -67.96 -16.73
CA SER A 1065 -16.93 -66.86 -17.65
C SER A 1065 -15.76 -66.47 -18.55
N GLY A 1066 -15.95 -66.45 -19.87
CA GLY A 1066 -15.06 -65.72 -20.76
C GLY A 1066 -15.66 -64.36 -21.06
N ARG A 1067 -14.89 -63.28 -20.87
CA ARG A 1067 -15.38 -61.88 -20.93
C ARG A 1067 -14.97 -61.14 -22.20
N ALA A 1068 -13.81 -61.52 -22.75
CA ALA A 1068 -13.15 -60.80 -23.83
C ALA A 1068 -13.79 -61.08 -25.18
N VAL A 1069 -13.88 -60.03 -26.01
CA VAL A 1069 -14.31 -60.12 -27.41
C VAL A 1069 -13.38 -59.27 -28.29
N GLY A 1070 -12.97 -59.80 -29.42
CA GLY A 1070 -12.10 -59.13 -30.39
C GLY A 1070 -12.65 -59.28 -31.81
N ILE A 1071 -12.21 -58.43 -32.72
CA ILE A 1071 -12.58 -58.50 -34.14
C ILE A 1071 -11.35 -58.19 -34.99
N ASN A 1072 -11.12 -58.98 -36.04
CA ASN A 1072 -9.98 -58.72 -36.92
C ASN A 1072 -10.13 -57.38 -37.66
N ARG A 1073 -8.99 -56.86 -38.17
CA ARG A 1073 -8.95 -55.59 -38.90
C ARG A 1073 -9.86 -55.57 -40.13
N GLN A 1074 -10.18 -56.69 -40.78
CA GLN A 1074 -11.13 -56.70 -41.90
C GLN A 1074 -12.61 -56.75 -41.46
N SER A 1075 -12.89 -56.86 -40.16
CA SER A 1075 -14.23 -57.05 -39.61
C SER A 1075 -14.97 -58.30 -40.13
N THR A 1076 -14.22 -59.34 -40.53
CA THR A 1076 -14.75 -60.60 -41.06
C THR A 1076 -14.83 -61.70 -40.01
N HIS A 1077 -13.99 -61.66 -38.97
CA HIS A 1077 -13.90 -62.70 -37.94
C HIS A 1077 -14.01 -62.08 -36.54
N ILE A 1078 -14.90 -62.64 -35.72
CA ILE A 1078 -15.11 -62.27 -34.31
C ILE A 1078 -14.51 -63.36 -33.44
N TYR A 1079 -13.70 -62.95 -32.45
CA TYR A 1079 -13.04 -63.82 -31.48
C TYR A 1079 -13.69 -63.63 -30.13
N GLY A 1080 -14.18 -64.71 -29.51
CA GLY A 1080 -14.77 -64.68 -28.18
C GLY A 1080 -14.14 -65.71 -27.26
N SER A 1081 -13.93 -65.38 -25.98
CA SER A 1081 -13.47 -66.36 -24.99
C SER A 1081 -14.63 -67.04 -24.26
N TYR A 1082 -14.51 -68.34 -23.96
CA TYR A 1082 -15.37 -69.05 -23.00
C TYR A 1082 -14.65 -70.23 -22.33
N GLY A 1083 -15.00 -70.58 -21.10
CA GLY A 1083 -14.46 -71.74 -20.38
C GLY A 1083 -15.49 -72.85 -20.21
N SER A 1084 -15.09 -74.11 -20.36
CA SER A 1084 -15.94 -75.29 -20.06
C SER A 1084 -15.09 -76.47 -19.58
N GLN A 1085 -15.48 -77.08 -18.45
CA GLN A 1085 -14.85 -78.29 -17.91
C GLN A 1085 -13.30 -78.24 -17.82
N GLY A 1086 -12.76 -77.08 -17.42
CA GLY A 1086 -11.31 -76.88 -17.28
C GLY A 1086 -10.55 -76.59 -18.59
N ARG A 1087 -11.24 -76.49 -19.74
CA ARG A 1087 -10.70 -75.99 -21.01
C ARG A 1087 -11.23 -74.58 -21.28
N TYR A 1088 -10.39 -73.71 -21.82
CA TYR A 1088 -10.75 -72.36 -22.22
C TYR A 1088 -10.53 -72.20 -23.71
N TYR A 1089 -11.58 -71.78 -24.39
CA TYR A 1089 -11.66 -71.67 -25.82
C TYR A 1089 -11.55 -70.22 -26.25
N ILE A 1090 -10.95 -70.00 -27.42
CA ILE A 1090 -11.09 -68.81 -28.25
C ILE A 1090 -11.86 -69.25 -29.47
N VAL A 1091 -13.11 -68.82 -29.57
CA VAL A 1091 -14.02 -69.19 -30.66
C VAL A 1091 -13.95 -68.16 -31.74
N VAL A 1092 -13.89 -68.62 -32.98
CA VAL A 1092 -13.91 -67.79 -34.17
C VAL A 1092 -15.28 -67.88 -34.82
N THR A 1093 -15.89 -66.72 -35.04
CA THR A 1093 -17.20 -66.57 -35.66
C THR A 1093 -17.06 -65.76 -36.94
N ASP A 1094 -17.66 -66.24 -38.01
CA ASP A 1094 -17.81 -65.43 -39.22
C ASP A 1094 -18.79 -64.28 -38.95
N ALA A 1095 -18.34 -63.04 -39.14
CA ALA A 1095 -19.09 -61.84 -38.78
C ALA A 1095 -20.33 -61.62 -39.65
N ALA A 1096 -20.34 -62.14 -40.89
CA ALA A 1096 -21.45 -61.97 -41.83
C ALA A 1096 -22.60 -62.95 -41.54
N THR A 1097 -22.27 -64.20 -41.25
CA THR A 1097 -23.24 -65.29 -41.03
C THR A 1097 -23.54 -65.56 -39.57
N LEU A 1098 -22.75 -65.01 -38.64
CA LEU A 1098 -22.84 -65.23 -37.20
C LEU A 1098 -22.70 -66.71 -36.80
N ARG A 1099 -22.00 -67.50 -37.62
CA ARG A 1099 -21.72 -68.92 -37.37
C ARG A 1099 -20.30 -69.13 -36.89
N THR A 1100 -20.13 -70.02 -35.92
CA THR A 1100 -18.82 -70.50 -35.50
C THR A 1100 -18.13 -71.23 -36.65
N ILE A 1101 -16.90 -70.84 -36.96
CA ILE A 1101 -16.10 -71.40 -38.07
C ILE A 1101 -14.82 -72.08 -37.58
N GLY A 1102 -14.37 -71.80 -36.36
CA GLY A 1102 -13.25 -72.50 -35.75
C GLY A 1102 -13.04 -72.17 -34.28
N SER A 1103 -12.06 -72.82 -33.66
CA SER A 1103 -11.70 -72.55 -32.26
C SER A 1103 -10.28 -72.97 -31.93
N TYR A 1104 -9.65 -72.26 -31.00
CA TYR A 1104 -8.44 -72.64 -30.29
C TYR A 1104 -8.77 -72.95 -28.83
N TYR A 1105 -8.09 -73.88 -28.15
CA TYR A 1105 -8.29 -74.11 -26.71
C TYR A 1105 -7.04 -74.56 -25.96
N GLU A 1106 -6.99 -74.22 -24.67
CA GLU A 1106 -5.99 -74.69 -23.70
C GLU A 1106 -6.65 -75.10 -22.38
N THR A 1107 -6.00 -75.94 -21.59
CA THR A 1107 -6.48 -76.36 -20.26
C THR A 1107 -5.99 -75.40 -19.17
N GLY A 1108 -6.89 -74.95 -18.30
CA GLY A 1108 -6.54 -74.20 -17.07
C GLY A 1108 -6.25 -72.70 -17.22
N VAL A 1109 -6.51 -72.10 -18.39
CA VAL A 1109 -6.09 -70.72 -18.72
C VAL A 1109 -7.26 -69.77 -18.98
N GLU A 1110 -7.58 -68.84 -18.08
CA GLU A 1110 -8.59 -67.80 -18.35
C GLU A 1110 -8.05 -66.70 -19.27
N HIS A 1111 -8.76 -66.39 -20.37
CA HIS A 1111 -8.41 -65.33 -21.33
C HIS A 1111 -9.10 -64.00 -20.94
N THR A 1112 -8.32 -62.95 -20.67
CA THR A 1112 -8.82 -61.70 -20.07
C THR A 1112 -8.83 -60.48 -21.00
N GLY A 1113 -8.14 -60.53 -22.15
CA GLY A 1113 -8.09 -59.42 -23.11
C GLY A 1113 -7.53 -59.85 -24.46
N PHE A 1114 -7.93 -59.13 -25.51
CA PHE A 1114 -7.57 -59.39 -26.90
C PHE A 1114 -7.06 -58.12 -27.58
N ALA A 1115 -5.95 -58.20 -28.32
CA ALA A 1115 -5.49 -57.13 -29.22
C ALA A 1115 -4.98 -57.72 -30.53
N HIS A 1116 -5.23 -57.03 -31.65
CA HIS A 1116 -4.73 -57.44 -32.96
C HIS A 1116 -3.53 -56.61 -33.39
N ALA A 1117 -2.58 -57.26 -34.07
CA ALA A 1117 -1.50 -56.53 -34.72
C ALA A 1117 -2.07 -55.53 -35.75
N PRO A 1118 -1.52 -54.31 -35.85
CA PRO A 1118 -2.04 -53.30 -36.79
C PRO A 1118 -1.97 -53.76 -38.26
N THR A 1119 -1.00 -54.59 -38.62
CA THR A 1119 -0.67 -54.92 -40.01
C THR A 1119 -0.92 -56.38 -40.41
N GLY A 1120 -1.51 -57.23 -39.56
CA GLY A 1120 -1.52 -58.67 -39.87
C GLY A 1120 -2.56 -59.52 -39.15
N SER A 1121 -2.45 -60.83 -39.43
CA SER A 1121 -3.30 -61.91 -38.95
C SER A 1121 -2.87 -62.44 -37.58
N THR A 1122 -2.44 -61.55 -36.69
CA THR A 1122 -1.96 -61.94 -35.35
C THR A 1122 -2.94 -61.45 -34.28
N LEU A 1123 -3.29 -62.34 -33.35
CA LEU A 1123 -4.09 -62.05 -32.17
C LEU A 1123 -3.24 -62.25 -30.91
N TYR A 1124 -3.11 -61.20 -30.11
CA TYR A 1124 -2.51 -61.21 -28.79
C TYR A 1124 -3.58 -61.43 -27.73
N VAL A 1125 -3.36 -62.41 -26.87
CA VAL A 1125 -4.33 -62.83 -25.86
C VAL A 1125 -3.68 -62.87 -24.49
N THR A 1126 -4.20 -62.08 -23.55
CA THR A 1126 -3.72 -62.15 -22.16
C THR A 1126 -4.33 -63.35 -21.45
N ALA A 1127 -3.46 -64.11 -20.79
CA ALA A 1127 -3.80 -65.31 -20.04
C ALA A 1127 -3.47 -65.09 -18.56
N ALA A 1128 -4.35 -64.37 -17.84
CA ALA A 1128 -4.09 -63.86 -16.49
C ALA A 1128 -3.71 -64.96 -15.49
N ALA A 1129 -4.48 -66.05 -15.45
CA ALA A 1129 -4.24 -67.17 -14.52
C ALA A 1129 -2.94 -67.95 -14.83
N ALA A 1130 -2.45 -67.86 -16.07
CA ALA A 1130 -1.23 -68.52 -16.52
C ALA A 1130 -0.02 -67.57 -16.61
N ASN A 1131 -0.16 -66.29 -16.23
CA ASN A 1131 0.94 -65.33 -16.16
C ASN A 1131 1.72 -65.15 -17.49
N ARG A 1132 0.99 -65.15 -18.62
CA ARG A 1132 1.58 -65.10 -19.96
C ARG A 1132 0.71 -64.40 -21.01
N LEU A 1133 1.29 -64.08 -22.16
CA LEU A 1133 0.60 -63.60 -23.36
C LEU A 1133 0.69 -64.66 -24.47
N LEU A 1134 -0.43 -65.10 -25.02
CA LEU A 1134 -0.47 -65.97 -26.19
C LEU A 1134 -0.45 -65.11 -27.46
N VAL A 1135 0.39 -65.49 -28.41
CA VAL A 1135 0.48 -64.89 -29.74
C VAL A 1135 -0.05 -65.91 -30.74
N LEU A 1136 -1.21 -65.65 -31.32
CA LEU A 1136 -1.92 -66.58 -32.20
C LEU A 1136 -1.92 -66.09 -33.65
N ASP A 1137 -1.69 -66.99 -34.59
CA ASP A 1137 -1.97 -66.79 -36.00
C ASP A 1137 -3.47 -67.01 -36.25
N THR A 1138 -4.08 -66.11 -37.00
CA THR A 1138 -5.50 -66.07 -37.35
C THR A 1138 -5.74 -66.07 -38.87
N ASN A 1139 -4.74 -66.46 -39.67
CA ASN A 1139 -4.87 -66.62 -41.12
C ASN A 1139 -5.86 -67.72 -41.55
N ASN A 1140 -6.18 -68.67 -40.66
CA ASN A 1140 -7.10 -69.77 -40.91
C ASN A 1140 -8.32 -69.67 -39.98
N ASP A 1141 -9.43 -70.32 -40.36
CA ASP A 1141 -10.68 -70.34 -39.56
C ASP A 1141 -10.46 -70.80 -38.11
N SER A 1142 -9.46 -71.67 -37.87
CA SER A 1142 -9.02 -72.07 -36.53
C SER A 1142 -7.66 -71.44 -36.19
N PRO A 1143 -7.55 -70.63 -35.12
CA PRO A 1143 -6.29 -70.00 -34.74
C PRO A 1143 -5.25 -71.01 -34.27
N THR A 1144 -3.97 -70.72 -34.52
CA THR A 1144 -2.85 -71.56 -34.09
C THR A 1144 -1.82 -70.76 -33.29
N LEU A 1145 -1.27 -71.36 -32.24
CA LEU A 1145 -0.26 -70.71 -31.40
C LEU A 1145 1.06 -70.50 -32.16
N ILE A 1146 1.49 -69.24 -32.26
CA ILE A 1146 2.83 -68.85 -32.76
C ILE A 1146 3.84 -68.95 -31.61
N LYS A 1147 3.58 -68.27 -30.49
CA LYS A 1147 4.48 -68.16 -29.33
C LYS A 1147 3.70 -67.83 -28.07
N SER A 1148 4.23 -68.23 -26.92
CA SER A 1148 3.82 -67.76 -25.60
C SER A 1148 4.91 -66.87 -24.99
N ILE A 1149 4.56 -65.67 -24.54
CA ILE A 1149 5.44 -64.77 -23.79
C ILE A 1149 5.20 -65.00 -22.30
N GLU A 1150 6.17 -65.63 -21.65
CA GLU A 1150 6.12 -66.02 -20.23
C GLU A 1150 6.66 -64.91 -19.30
N GLY A 1151 6.45 -65.05 -17.99
CA GLY A 1151 7.05 -64.18 -16.96
C GLY A 1151 6.28 -62.89 -16.69
N LEU A 1152 5.01 -62.83 -17.09
CA LEU A 1152 4.11 -61.72 -16.77
C LEU A 1152 3.48 -61.94 -15.37
N ARG A 1153 2.99 -60.87 -14.74
CA ARG A 1153 2.37 -60.91 -13.40
C ARG A 1153 0.90 -60.48 -13.45
N GLY A 1154 0.01 -61.45 -13.59
CA GLY A 1154 -1.43 -61.22 -13.74
C GLY A 1154 -1.75 -60.29 -14.91
N PRO A 1155 -1.34 -60.61 -16.15
CA PRO A 1155 -1.59 -59.76 -17.31
C PRO A 1155 -3.09 -59.61 -17.54
N TRP A 1156 -3.57 -58.37 -17.71
CA TRP A 1156 -5.01 -58.09 -17.83
C TRP A 1156 -5.38 -57.55 -19.21
N GLY A 1157 -5.14 -56.27 -19.48
CA GLY A 1157 -5.35 -55.64 -20.77
C GLY A 1157 -4.09 -55.67 -21.64
N VAL A 1158 -4.31 -55.76 -22.95
CA VAL A 1158 -3.28 -55.66 -24.00
C VAL A 1158 -3.75 -54.68 -25.07
N ALA A 1159 -2.84 -53.85 -25.58
CA ALA A 1159 -3.06 -52.96 -26.70
C ALA A 1159 -1.83 -52.93 -27.62
N THR A 1160 -2.03 -52.57 -28.88
CA THR A 1160 -0.93 -52.41 -29.84
C THR A 1160 -0.88 -50.98 -30.34
N ASN A 1161 0.31 -50.41 -30.49
CA ASN A 1161 0.49 -49.12 -31.13
C ASN A 1161 0.08 -49.22 -32.62
N PRO A 1162 -0.91 -48.43 -33.10
CA PRO A 1162 -1.39 -48.53 -34.47
C PRO A 1162 -0.37 -48.08 -35.53
N ARG A 1163 0.65 -47.30 -35.14
CA ARG A 1163 1.72 -46.81 -36.03
C ARG A 1163 2.96 -47.71 -35.99
N THR A 1164 3.45 -48.04 -34.80
CA THR A 1164 4.74 -48.75 -34.63
C THR A 1164 4.58 -50.27 -34.49
N GLY A 1165 3.39 -50.75 -34.12
CA GLY A 1165 3.14 -52.15 -33.82
C GLY A 1165 3.53 -52.60 -32.42
N ALA A 1166 4.18 -51.76 -31.60
CA ALA A 1166 4.60 -52.12 -30.24
C ALA A 1166 3.43 -52.66 -29.39
N ILE A 1167 3.68 -53.67 -28.57
CA ILE A 1167 2.68 -54.36 -27.73
C ILE A 1167 2.80 -53.83 -26.30
N TYR A 1168 1.71 -53.28 -25.76
CA TYR A 1168 1.63 -52.83 -24.37
C TYR A 1168 0.76 -53.76 -23.55
N ILE A 1169 1.26 -54.19 -22.39
CA ILE A 1169 0.60 -55.16 -21.53
C ILE A 1169 0.54 -54.60 -20.11
N THR A 1170 -0.67 -54.56 -19.55
CA THR A 1170 -0.87 -54.22 -18.13
C THR A 1170 -0.68 -55.45 -17.26
N GLU A 1171 0.17 -55.35 -16.23
CA GLU A 1171 0.38 -56.40 -15.23
C GLU A 1171 -0.34 -56.02 -13.93
N ARG A 1172 -1.58 -56.49 -13.77
CA ARG A 1172 -2.43 -56.11 -12.64
C ARG A 1172 -1.81 -56.47 -11.29
N SER A 1173 -1.16 -57.63 -11.18
CA SER A 1173 -0.48 -58.06 -9.95
C SER A 1173 0.95 -57.51 -9.85
N GLY A 1174 1.51 -57.04 -10.97
CA GLY A 1174 2.84 -56.46 -11.04
C GLY A 1174 2.89 -54.95 -10.80
N ASN A 1175 1.75 -54.24 -10.90
CA ASN A 1175 1.66 -52.78 -10.84
C ASN A 1175 2.52 -52.07 -11.91
N THR A 1176 2.61 -52.69 -13.09
CA THR A 1176 3.48 -52.28 -14.19
C THR A 1176 2.76 -52.33 -15.53
N VAL A 1177 3.31 -51.59 -16.51
CA VAL A 1177 2.99 -51.74 -17.94
C VAL A 1177 4.27 -52.15 -18.67
N LYS A 1178 4.24 -53.28 -19.39
CA LYS A 1178 5.38 -53.76 -20.19
C LYS A 1178 5.16 -53.49 -21.67
N THR A 1179 6.22 -53.05 -22.34
CA THR A 1179 6.27 -52.82 -23.78
C THR A 1179 7.11 -53.90 -24.44
N TYR A 1180 6.56 -54.57 -25.47
CA TYR A 1180 7.27 -55.57 -26.26
C TYR A 1180 7.31 -55.17 -27.73
N ASP A 1181 8.38 -55.55 -28.43
CA ASP A 1181 8.47 -55.43 -29.87
C ASP A 1181 7.57 -56.48 -30.54
N ALA A 1182 6.72 -56.08 -31.49
CA ALA A 1182 5.80 -57.01 -32.15
C ALA A 1182 6.45 -57.94 -33.18
N THR A 1183 7.66 -57.63 -33.63
CA THR A 1183 8.39 -58.44 -34.61
C THR A 1183 9.26 -59.47 -33.92
N THR A 1184 10.08 -59.06 -32.95
CA THR A 1184 11.00 -59.95 -32.22
C THR A 1184 10.33 -60.64 -31.03
N LEU A 1185 9.23 -60.07 -30.52
CA LEU A 1185 8.56 -60.49 -29.29
C LEU A 1185 9.48 -60.45 -28.07
N GLU A 1186 10.37 -59.45 -28.04
CA GLU A 1186 11.28 -59.15 -26.93
C GLU A 1186 10.81 -57.93 -26.12
N LEU A 1187 11.18 -57.87 -24.84
CA LEU A 1187 10.83 -56.78 -23.94
C LEU A 1187 11.63 -55.52 -24.29
N ILE A 1188 10.95 -54.40 -24.54
CA ILE A 1188 11.53 -53.07 -24.79
C ILE A 1188 11.67 -52.30 -23.48
N SER A 1189 10.60 -52.20 -22.70
CA SER A 1189 10.57 -51.39 -21.48
C SER A 1189 9.55 -51.88 -20.45
N THR A 1190 9.78 -51.51 -19.19
CA THR A 1190 8.83 -51.68 -18.09
C THR A 1190 8.56 -50.31 -17.47
N LEU A 1191 7.30 -49.88 -17.49
CA LEU A 1191 6.84 -48.67 -16.84
C LEU A 1191 6.25 -49.03 -15.47
N GLU A 1192 6.69 -48.33 -14.44
CA GLU A 1192 6.25 -48.50 -13.04
C GLU A 1192 5.32 -47.35 -12.63
N GLY A 1193 4.84 -47.37 -11.37
CA GLY A 1193 3.99 -46.29 -10.82
C GLY A 1193 2.48 -46.47 -11.06
N PHE A 1194 2.05 -47.66 -11.46
CA PHE A 1194 0.63 -48.00 -11.62
C PHE A 1194 0.09 -48.71 -10.36
N ASP A 1195 -1.23 -48.76 -10.21
CA ASP A 1195 -1.88 -49.49 -9.11
C ASP A 1195 -3.04 -50.34 -9.60
N GLN A 1196 -2.82 -51.66 -9.62
CA GLN A 1196 -3.69 -52.66 -10.21
C GLN A 1196 -4.20 -52.24 -11.61
N PRO A 1197 -3.30 -51.99 -12.58
CA PRO A 1197 -3.68 -51.56 -13.92
C PRO A 1197 -4.51 -52.65 -14.62
N LYS A 1198 -5.58 -52.25 -15.32
CA LYS A 1198 -6.51 -53.18 -16.01
C LYS A 1198 -6.66 -52.87 -17.49
N ALA A 1199 -7.40 -51.82 -17.83
CA ALA A 1199 -7.62 -51.44 -19.23
C ALA A 1199 -6.47 -50.56 -19.72
N ILE A 1200 -6.14 -50.71 -21.00
CA ILE A 1200 -5.10 -49.95 -21.69
C ILE A 1200 -5.59 -49.64 -23.10
N ALA A 1201 -5.41 -48.40 -23.53
CA ALA A 1201 -5.77 -47.96 -24.88
C ALA A 1201 -4.69 -47.01 -25.42
N VAL A 1202 -4.44 -47.09 -26.72
CA VAL A 1202 -3.49 -46.23 -27.44
C VAL A 1202 -4.29 -45.43 -28.46
N ASN A 1203 -4.02 -44.13 -28.56
CA ASN A 1203 -4.69 -43.25 -29.52
C ASN A 1203 -4.37 -43.65 -30.98
N SER A 1204 -5.19 -43.21 -31.93
CA SER A 1204 -5.06 -43.61 -33.34
C SER A 1204 -3.73 -43.18 -33.97
N GLU A 1205 -3.14 -42.09 -33.46
CA GLU A 1205 -1.82 -41.61 -33.87
C GLU A 1205 -0.64 -42.32 -33.22
N GLY A 1206 -0.88 -43.18 -32.22
CA GLY A 1206 0.20 -43.93 -31.55
C GLY A 1206 1.14 -43.09 -30.70
N THR A 1207 0.74 -41.87 -30.33
CA THR A 1207 1.52 -40.89 -29.56
C THR A 1207 1.15 -40.84 -28.09
N ARG A 1208 -0.03 -41.36 -27.70
CA ARG A 1208 -0.47 -41.37 -26.30
C ARG A 1208 -1.07 -42.71 -25.91
N MET A 1209 -0.89 -43.05 -24.64
CA MET A 1209 -1.44 -44.25 -24.02
C MET A 1209 -2.15 -43.90 -22.71
N PHE A 1210 -3.29 -44.56 -22.49
CA PHE A 1210 -4.14 -44.37 -21.31
C PHE A 1210 -4.28 -45.69 -20.57
N VAL A 1211 -4.02 -45.67 -19.26
CA VAL A 1211 -4.01 -46.88 -18.41
C VAL A 1211 -4.94 -46.70 -17.22
N ALA A 1212 -5.97 -47.55 -17.11
CA ALA A 1212 -6.91 -47.53 -15.99
C ALA A 1212 -6.34 -48.27 -14.77
N ASN A 1213 -6.14 -47.55 -13.67
CA ASN A 1213 -5.62 -48.05 -12.40
C ASN A 1213 -6.77 -48.34 -11.44
N SER A 1214 -7.11 -49.61 -11.30
CA SER A 1214 -8.28 -49.99 -10.50
C SER A 1214 -8.06 -49.90 -8.99
N GLY A 1215 -6.81 -49.91 -8.52
CA GLY A 1215 -6.47 -49.78 -7.10
C GLY A 1215 -6.50 -48.33 -6.61
N SER A 1216 -6.02 -47.39 -7.43
CA SER A 1216 -5.91 -45.97 -7.09
C SER A 1216 -7.06 -45.10 -7.60
N ASN A 1217 -8.00 -45.67 -8.38
CA ASN A 1217 -9.13 -44.96 -8.97
C ASN A 1217 -8.70 -43.84 -9.94
N THR A 1218 -7.64 -44.07 -10.72
CA THR A 1218 -7.14 -43.11 -11.70
C THR A 1218 -7.01 -43.69 -13.09
N VAL A 1219 -6.89 -42.82 -14.10
CA VAL A 1219 -6.38 -43.15 -15.42
C VAL A 1219 -5.06 -42.41 -15.62
N THR A 1220 -3.96 -43.13 -15.82
CA THR A 1220 -2.65 -42.54 -16.13
C THR A 1220 -2.56 -42.23 -17.61
N ILE A 1221 -2.03 -41.05 -17.94
CA ILE A 1221 -1.74 -40.58 -19.31
C ILE A 1221 -0.23 -40.69 -19.53
N ILE A 1222 0.18 -41.35 -20.62
CA ILE A 1222 1.58 -41.55 -20.99
C ILE A 1222 1.81 -41.02 -22.41
N ASP A 1223 2.88 -40.24 -22.59
CA ASP A 1223 3.38 -39.81 -23.91
C ASP A 1223 4.36 -40.87 -24.45
N LEU A 1224 4.12 -41.35 -25.68
CA LEU A 1224 4.78 -42.51 -26.29
C LEU A 1224 5.90 -42.12 -27.25
#